data_AF-A0A0A0KXK5-F1
#
_entry.id   AF-A0A0A0KXK5-F1
#
_cell.length_a   1.000
_cell.length_b   1.000
_cell.length_c   1.000
_cell.angle_alpha   90.00
_cell.angle_beta   90.00
_cell.angle_gamma   90.00
#
_symmetry.space_group_name_H-M   'P 1'
#
loop_
_entity.id
_entity.type
_entity.pdbx_description
1 polymer ?
#
loop_
_entity_poly.entity_id
_entity_poly.type
_entity_poly.pdbx_seq_one_letter_code
_entity_poly.pdbx_strand_id
1 'polypeptide(L)'
;MSLLASSPSGLMAKPPSVARLKPHLPFLTVVLCAFAFLALFYTERITFFSSASIFKLKSCPRKSTPFKTREKPKAEEQWRDPLMDDRFEFDPEECSVVNGKWVFNRSIKPLYTDESCPYLDRQVSCVKNGREDSDYRHWEWQPDECRLPRFNAEIALKKLRGKRLMFVGDSLQRGQWQSLVCMVEWMIPEDQKSLKRGRFHSVFTIKEYKATIEFYWAPFLVHSNSDNPIIGDPRQRILRVDSVANHSKHWTNVDILVFNTYVWWMSGVRIKSLWGSFENGEEGYEEFDTPIAYTMGLKTWANWVDSNVNPNITRVFFTTMSPTHTRSMDWGRVNGSKCFNETKPIKNKKFWGSGADKGIMSVVSKIVHKMKVPVTFINITQLSDYRIDAHSSIFTETGGNSPPSLQIPATRVSEGHFHVSGFYENLRFTMATIISRSAKHLHYANLSFSLHRMRLHSISPSPSTSSSVLAGANFHDPAFPLHSGPGMNFLATYMRRLYSTTSTTADSQSAASEKSAESNSSEGDKSGNSNEGQDAGKPVRGGPVSWLSFLLLVATGAGLVFYYDREKKRHIEEINKASTEVKQGPSVGKAAIGGPFKLVNHDGKQVTEKDFFGKWTLLYFGFTHCPDICPDELQKLAAAVDKIKKAGIKIVPVFISVDPERDTVEQVREYVKEFHPDLVGLTGSSDEIRNVARAYRVYYMKTEEEDSDYLVDHSIVMYLMGPEKMEFVKFFGKNNDVDSLADGVIKEIKQYKK
;
A
#
# COMPACT_ATOMS: atom_id res chain seq x y z
N MET A 1 69.71 -54.15 22.04
CA MET A 1 69.93 -52.89 21.31
C MET A 1 68.61 -52.11 21.37
N SER A 2 68.20 -51.43 22.44
CA SER A 2 68.91 -50.80 23.58
C SER A 2 69.57 -49.45 23.27
N LEU A 3 68.88 -48.38 23.69
CA LEU A 3 69.29 -47.06 24.25
C LEU A 3 68.00 -46.20 24.23
N LEU A 4 67.45 -45.60 25.31
CA LEU A 4 68.00 -44.64 26.29
C LEU A 4 68.43 -43.31 25.62
N ALA A 5 68.10 -42.11 26.10
CA ALA A 5 67.15 -41.62 27.13
C ALA A 5 66.82 -40.12 26.78
N SER A 6 66.20 -39.23 27.57
CA SER A 6 65.74 -39.15 28.98
C SER A 6 64.70 -38.01 29.14
N SER A 7 64.06 -37.87 30.31
CA SER A 7 63.40 -36.60 30.72
C SER A 7 64.42 -35.57 31.22
N PRO A 8 64.02 -34.30 31.39
CA PRO A 8 63.92 -33.81 32.76
C PRO A 8 62.64 -33.01 33.08
N SER A 9 62.30 -32.96 34.36
CA SER A 9 61.15 -32.22 34.90
C SER A 9 61.47 -30.74 35.18
N GLY A 10 60.48 -29.86 35.00
CA GLY A 10 60.49 -28.46 35.47
C GLY A 10 59.26 -28.16 36.33
N LEU A 11 59.38 -27.29 37.34
CA LEU A 11 58.41 -27.17 38.44
C LEU A 11 58.04 -25.70 38.73
N MET A 12 56.81 -25.49 39.22
CA MET A 12 56.21 -24.21 39.66
C MET A 12 55.81 -23.22 38.53
N ALA A 13 54.82 -22.31 38.67
CA ALA A 13 54.00 -21.95 39.84
C ALA A 13 52.52 -21.63 39.45
N LYS A 14 51.65 -21.42 40.44
CA LYS A 14 50.24 -21.01 40.27
C LYS A 14 50.08 -19.50 39.94
N PRO A 15 49.17 -19.12 39.02
CA PRO A 15 48.50 -17.81 39.04
C PRO A 15 47.24 -17.81 39.95
N PRO A 16 46.73 -16.62 40.37
CA PRO A 16 45.74 -16.49 41.45
C PRO A 16 44.27 -16.58 41.00
N SER A 17 43.37 -16.78 41.97
CA SER A 17 41.92 -16.86 41.78
C SER A 17 41.25 -15.47 41.64
N VAL A 18 40.52 -15.25 40.54
CA VAL A 18 39.69 -14.05 40.34
C VAL A 18 38.31 -14.25 40.98
N ALA A 19 37.90 -13.32 41.85
CA ALA A 19 36.59 -13.35 42.50
C ALA A 19 35.45 -12.97 41.54
N ARG A 20 34.36 -13.73 41.55
CA ARG A 20 33.14 -13.40 40.78
C ARG A 20 32.28 -12.39 41.56
N LEU A 21 32.26 -11.14 41.11
CA LEU A 21 31.32 -10.14 41.62
C LEU A 21 29.90 -10.46 41.12
N LYS A 22 28.95 -10.72 42.03
CA LYS A 22 27.53 -10.86 41.68
C LYS A 22 26.90 -9.47 41.50
N PRO A 23 26.18 -9.17 40.39
CA PRO A 23 25.47 -7.91 40.27
C PRO A 23 24.31 -7.84 41.27
N HIS A 24 24.18 -6.71 41.97
CA HIS A 24 23.08 -6.51 42.93
C HIS A 24 21.74 -6.33 42.21
N LEU A 25 20.70 -6.93 42.79
CA LEU A 25 19.34 -7.02 42.25
C LEU A 25 18.73 -5.70 41.72
N PRO A 26 18.95 -4.50 42.34
CA PRO A 26 18.36 -3.25 41.86
C PRO A 26 18.80 -2.82 40.45
N PHE A 27 19.99 -3.23 39.99
CA PHE A 27 20.47 -2.84 38.66
C PHE A 27 19.60 -3.45 37.55
N LEU A 28 19.17 -4.70 37.72
CA LEU A 28 18.31 -5.39 36.76
C LEU A 28 16.93 -4.71 36.68
N THR A 29 16.38 -4.28 37.82
CA THR A 29 15.11 -3.54 37.88
C THR A 29 15.21 -2.17 37.22
N VAL A 30 16.29 -1.41 37.46
CA VAL A 30 16.51 -0.10 36.80
C VAL A 30 16.63 -0.26 35.29
N VAL A 31 17.34 -1.27 34.81
CA VAL A 31 17.45 -1.58 33.37
C VAL A 31 16.08 -1.96 32.78
N LEU A 32 15.31 -2.82 33.44
CA LEU A 32 13.95 -3.19 33.00
C LEU A 32 12.99 -1.98 32.96
N CYS A 33 13.04 -1.10 33.97
CA CYS A 33 12.25 0.13 33.99
C CYS A 33 12.67 1.09 32.87
N ALA A 34 13.96 1.22 32.58
CA ALA A 34 14.45 2.04 31.47
C ALA A 34 13.99 1.50 30.10
N PHE A 35 14.04 0.18 29.88
CA PHE A 35 13.49 -0.43 28.67
C PHE A 35 11.97 -0.25 28.56
N ALA A 36 11.21 -0.33 29.66
CA ALA A 36 9.78 -0.05 29.65
C ALA A 36 9.47 1.41 29.32
N PHE A 37 10.24 2.36 29.86
CA PHE A 37 10.09 3.79 29.54
C PHE A 37 10.43 4.10 28.08
N LEU A 38 11.51 3.52 27.55
CA LEU A 38 11.89 3.64 26.13
C LEU A 38 10.84 3.00 25.22
N ALA A 39 10.25 1.87 25.60
CA ALA A 39 9.16 1.25 24.86
C ALA A 39 7.92 2.17 24.81
N LEU A 40 7.50 2.75 25.95
CA LEU A 40 6.37 3.69 26.00
C LEU A 40 6.57 4.90 25.07
N PHE A 41 7.77 5.51 25.10
CA PHE A 41 8.14 6.60 24.19
C PHE A 41 8.22 6.19 22.71
N TYR A 42 8.27 4.90 22.38
CA TYR A 42 8.27 4.38 21.02
C TYR A 42 6.86 3.96 20.53
N THR A 43 5.85 3.96 21.41
CA THR A 43 4.51 3.40 21.13
C THR A 43 3.37 4.42 20.98
N GLU A 44 3.59 5.70 21.31
CA GLU A 44 2.66 6.81 21.02
C GLU A 44 3.35 7.81 20.07
N ARG A 45 2.72 8.42 19.04
CA ARG A 45 1.30 8.50 18.65
C ARG A 45 0.33 8.85 19.79
N ILE A 46 0.58 10.03 20.37
CA ILE A 46 -0.33 10.70 21.30
C ILE A 46 -1.62 11.07 20.56
N THR A 47 -2.72 10.39 20.89
CA THR A 47 -4.10 10.93 20.88
C THR A 47 -5.03 9.97 21.62
N PHE A 48 -4.94 9.86 22.96
CA PHE A 48 -6.05 9.34 23.77
C PHE A 48 -5.98 9.78 25.25
N PHE A 49 -6.37 11.03 25.51
CA PHE A 49 -6.84 11.45 26.84
C PHE A 49 -8.25 12.04 26.73
N SER A 50 -9.25 11.18 26.89
CA SER A 50 -10.63 11.57 27.21
C SER A 50 -11.12 10.62 28.29
N SER A 51 -11.42 11.15 29.47
CA SER A 51 -11.57 10.37 30.70
C SER A 51 -13.04 9.99 30.98
N ALA A 52 -13.40 8.74 30.69
CA ALA A 52 -14.66 8.15 31.17
C ALA A 52 -14.54 6.64 31.40
N SER A 53 -15.30 6.13 32.39
CA SER A 53 -15.66 4.72 32.55
C SER A 53 -14.54 3.72 32.93
N ILE A 54 -13.74 4.02 33.95
CA ILE A 54 -13.39 2.97 34.94
C ILE A 54 -14.66 2.69 35.78
N PHE A 55 -14.81 1.47 36.30
CA PHE A 55 -15.97 0.92 37.03
C PHE A 55 -17.22 0.50 36.24
N LYS A 56 -17.15 -0.67 35.60
CA LYS A 56 -18.23 -1.68 35.70
C LYS A 56 -17.62 -3.09 35.86
N LEU A 57 -17.75 -3.67 37.06
CA LEU A 57 -17.53 -5.11 37.24
C LEU A 57 -18.60 -5.89 36.47
N LYS A 58 -18.21 -6.92 35.73
CA LYS A 58 -19.15 -7.92 35.20
C LYS A 58 -19.48 -8.92 36.31
N SER A 59 -20.73 -8.95 36.76
CA SER A 59 -21.24 -9.99 37.65
C SER A 59 -21.44 -11.30 36.88
N CYS A 60 -20.96 -12.42 37.41
CA CYS A 60 -21.20 -13.74 36.84
C CYS A 60 -22.70 -14.12 36.90
N PRO A 61 -23.26 -14.77 35.87
CA PRO A 61 -24.65 -15.22 35.90
C PRO A 61 -24.84 -16.34 36.94
N ARG A 62 -25.91 -16.22 37.74
CA ARG A 62 -26.25 -17.16 38.83
C ARG A 62 -27.12 -18.29 38.27
N LYS A 63 -26.98 -19.51 38.82
CA LYS A 63 -27.87 -20.64 38.50
C LYS A 63 -29.34 -20.26 38.71
N SER A 64 -30.20 -20.62 37.77
CA SER A 64 -31.66 -20.52 37.90
C SER A 64 -32.26 -21.82 38.43
N THR A 65 -33.30 -21.69 39.25
CA THR A 65 -34.24 -22.77 39.62
C THR A 65 -35.64 -22.41 39.08
N PRO A 66 -36.48 -23.41 38.71
CA PRO A 66 -37.69 -23.17 37.93
C PRO A 66 -38.95 -23.00 38.80
N PHE A 67 -39.97 -22.26 38.30
CA PHE A 67 -41.35 -22.46 38.77
C PHE A 67 -42.46 -22.08 37.76
N LYS A 68 -43.36 -23.06 37.55
CA LYS A 68 -44.75 -23.06 37.06
C LYS A 68 -45.34 -21.91 36.20
N THR A 69 -45.53 -22.25 34.92
CA THR A 69 -46.81 -22.34 34.17
C THR A 69 -48.03 -21.50 34.62
N ARG A 70 -48.67 -20.82 33.64
CA ARG A 70 -50.12 -20.49 33.64
C ARG A 70 -50.68 -20.50 32.20
N GLU A 71 -51.96 -20.87 32.07
CA GLU A 71 -52.73 -21.00 30.82
C GLU A 71 -53.90 -19.98 30.78
N LYS A 72 -54.62 -19.67 29.68
CA LYS A 72 -54.70 -20.07 28.24
C LYS A 72 -55.26 -18.81 27.47
N PRO A 73 -55.74 -18.80 26.19
CA PRO A 73 -56.00 -19.84 25.19
C PRO A 73 -55.30 -19.65 23.82
N LYS A 74 -55.65 -20.46 22.82
CA LYS A 74 -55.09 -20.48 21.44
C LYS A 74 -55.83 -19.54 20.46
N ALA A 75 -55.10 -19.09 19.44
CA ALA A 75 -55.63 -18.85 18.09
C ALA A 75 -54.56 -19.22 17.03
N GLU A 76 -54.96 -20.07 16.08
CA GLU A 76 -54.35 -20.40 14.76
C GLU A 76 -52.81 -20.46 14.61
N GLU A 77 -52.29 -21.70 14.59
CA GLU A 77 -50.88 -22.02 14.32
C GLU A 77 -50.59 -22.13 12.81
N GLN A 78 -50.20 -21.02 12.15
CA GLN A 78 -49.49 -21.11 10.86
C GLN A 78 -48.02 -21.45 11.11
N TRP A 79 -47.59 -22.63 10.66
CA TRP A 79 -46.28 -23.20 10.94
C TRP A 79 -45.13 -22.36 10.35
N ARG A 80 -44.44 -21.60 11.21
CA ARG A 80 -43.07 -21.15 10.97
C ARG A 80 -42.11 -22.15 11.60
N ASP A 81 -41.24 -22.73 10.77
CA ASP A 81 -40.14 -23.59 11.21
C ASP A 81 -39.16 -22.80 12.11
N PRO A 82 -38.96 -23.17 13.38
CA PRO A 82 -38.06 -22.44 14.29
C PRO A 82 -36.56 -22.78 14.14
N LEU A 83 -36.15 -23.59 13.15
CA LEU A 83 -34.81 -24.21 13.10
C LEU A 83 -33.92 -23.81 11.91
N MET A 84 -34.20 -22.69 11.24
CA MET A 84 -33.18 -21.97 10.47
C MET A 84 -32.32 -21.11 11.41
N ASP A 85 -31.21 -21.69 11.87
CA ASP A 85 -30.14 -20.98 12.58
C ASP A 85 -29.35 -20.11 11.59
N ASP A 86 -29.67 -18.81 11.52
CA ASP A 86 -29.21 -17.84 10.51
C ASP A 86 -27.70 -17.54 10.49
N ARG A 87 -26.86 -18.38 11.11
CA ARG A 87 -25.39 -18.36 11.07
C ARG A 87 -24.80 -18.74 9.69
N PHE A 88 -25.43 -18.29 8.61
CA PHE A 88 -24.83 -18.05 7.30
C PHE A 88 -24.55 -16.56 7.05
N GLU A 89 -25.11 -15.64 7.86
CA GLU A 89 -24.74 -14.23 7.84
C GLU A 89 -23.34 -14.05 8.44
N PHE A 90 -22.30 -14.05 7.58
CA PHE A 90 -21.01 -13.50 7.93
C PHE A 90 -21.10 -11.97 7.88
N ASP A 91 -21.07 -11.33 9.04
CA ASP A 91 -21.00 -9.87 9.15
C ASP A 91 -19.53 -9.43 9.32
N PRO A 92 -18.95 -8.69 8.35
CA PRO A 92 -17.57 -8.22 8.42
C PRO A 92 -17.34 -7.15 9.49
N GLU A 93 -18.38 -6.52 10.04
CA GLU A 93 -18.26 -5.58 11.17
C GLU A 93 -18.20 -6.32 12.52
N GLU A 94 -18.76 -7.53 12.61
CA GLU A 94 -18.71 -8.37 13.81
C GLU A 94 -17.50 -9.34 13.84
N CYS A 95 -16.81 -9.55 12.71
CA CYS A 95 -15.59 -10.37 12.66
C CYS A 95 -14.60 -9.99 11.55
N SER A 96 -13.36 -9.63 11.92
CA SER A 96 -12.27 -9.44 10.97
C SER A 96 -11.72 -10.77 10.47
N VAL A 97 -11.85 -11.03 9.16
CA VAL A 97 -11.24 -12.19 8.49
C VAL A 97 -9.77 -11.99 8.09
N VAL A 98 -9.24 -10.78 8.27
CA VAL A 98 -7.87 -10.40 7.88
C VAL A 98 -6.82 -11.05 8.79
N ASN A 99 -7.12 -11.14 10.09
CA ASN A 99 -6.23 -11.69 11.11
C ASN A 99 -6.65 -13.11 11.46
N GLY A 100 -5.70 -14.04 11.45
CA GLY A 100 -6.00 -15.45 11.66
C GLY A 100 -4.77 -16.35 11.48
N LYS A 101 -5.05 -17.64 11.23
CA LYS A 101 -4.05 -18.69 10.99
C LYS A 101 -4.62 -19.78 10.09
N TRP A 102 -3.78 -20.43 9.31
CA TRP A 102 -4.14 -21.68 8.63
C TRP A 102 -4.04 -22.85 9.60
N VAL A 103 -5.11 -23.66 9.68
CA VAL A 103 -5.20 -24.84 10.53
C VAL A 103 -5.36 -26.08 9.65
N PHE A 104 -4.50 -27.07 9.86
CA PHE A 104 -4.58 -28.35 9.15
C PHE A 104 -5.64 -29.25 9.77
N ASN A 105 -6.53 -29.80 8.95
CA ASN A 105 -7.60 -30.70 9.36
C ASN A 105 -7.87 -31.74 8.26
N ARG A 106 -7.17 -32.88 8.32
CA ARG A 106 -7.31 -34.00 7.37
C ARG A 106 -8.73 -34.58 7.29
N SER A 107 -9.59 -34.32 8.28
CA SER A 107 -11.01 -34.74 8.24
C SER A 107 -11.90 -33.80 7.42
N ILE A 108 -11.41 -32.65 6.96
CA ILE A 108 -12.12 -31.82 5.96
C ILE A 108 -12.07 -32.52 4.61
N LYS A 109 -13.25 -32.81 4.06
CA LYS A 109 -13.42 -33.10 2.64
C LYS A 109 -13.60 -31.78 1.90
N PRO A 110 -12.87 -31.54 0.79
CA PRO A 110 -13.20 -30.48 -0.17
C PRO A 110 -14.66 -30.56 -0.63
N LEU A 111 -15.27 -29.41 -0.92
CA LEU A 111 -16.63 -29.32 -1.47
C LEU A 111 -16.71 -29.86 -2.91
N TYR A 112 -15.59 -29.82 -3.63
CA TYR A 112 -15.43 -30.40 -4.96
C TYR A 112 -13.96 -30.80 -5.16
N THR A 113 -13.69 -31.62 -6.17
CA THR A 113 -12.32 -31.93 -6.64
C THR A 113 -12.16 -31.55 -8.11
N ASP A 114 -10.92 -31.58 -8.58
CA ASP A 114 -10.58 -31.51 -10.01
C ASP A 114 -11.35 -32.54 -10.84
N GLU A 115 -11.69 -33.68 -10.24
CA GLU A 115 -12.37 -34.80 -10.87
C GLU A 115 -13.89 -34.63 -10.85
N SER A 116 -14.46 -34.13 -9.75
CA SER A 116 -15.91 -33.99 -9.60
C SER A 116 -16.50 -32.81 -10.36
N CYS A 117 -15.80 -31.66 -10.43
CA CYS A 117 -16.33 -30.47 -11.11
C CYS A 117 -15.89 -30.44 -12.60
N PRO A 118 -16.83 -30.53 -13.56
CA PRO A 118 -16.50 -30.53 -15.00
C PRO A 118 -16.13 -29.14 -15.54
N TYR A 119 -16.33 -28.07 -14.76
CA TYR A 119 -16.17 -26.68 -15.22
C TYR A 119 -14.79 -26.06 -14.94
N LEU A 120 -13.88 -26.81 -14.32
CA LEU A 120 -12.51 -26.38 -14.05
C LEU A 120 -11.64 -26.33 -15.32
N ASP A 121 -10.74 -25.35 -15.40
CA ASP A 121 -9.75 -25.29 -16.48
C ASP A 121 -8.66 -26.32 -16.22
N ARG A 122 -8.13 -26.94 -17.28
CA ARG A 122 -7.00 -27.87 -17.12
C ARG A 122 -5.80 -27.15 -16.52
N GLN A 123 -5.61 -25.86 -16.78
CA GLN A 123 -4.54 -25.02 -16.23
C GLN A 123 -4.45 -25.06 -14.69
N VAL A 124 -5.58 -25.21 -14.00
CA VAL A 124 -5.70 -25.19 -12.52
C VAL A 124 -6.07 -26.55 -11.91
N SER A 125 -6.26 -27.58 -12.75
CA SER A 125 -6.65 -28.93 -12.34
C SER A 125 -5.40 -29.78 -12.03
N CYS A 126 -4.66 -29.43 -10.99
CA CYS A 126 -3.33 -29.97 -10.76
C CYS A 126 -3.29 -31.48 -10.48
N VAL A 127 -4.33 -32.07 -9.88
CA VAL A 127 -4.41 -33.53 -9.66
C VAL A 127 -4.56 -34.25 -11.01
N LYS A 128 -5.44 -33.73 -11.90
CA LYS A 128 -5.56 -34.21 -13.29
C LYS A 128 -4.29 -33.99 -14.14
N ASN A 129 -3.38 -33.12 -13.70
CA ASN A 129 -2.06 -32.89 -14.30
C ASN A 129 -0.91 -33.60 -13.56
N GLY A 130 -1.20 -34.55 -12.66
CA GLY A 130 -0.19 -35.39 -12.00
C GLY A 130 0.36 -34.89 -10.66
N ARG A 131 -0.33 -33.98 -9.94
CA ARG A 131 0.07 -33.58 -8.59
C ARG A 131 -0.29 -34.66 -7.57
N GLU A 132 0.71 -35.35 -7.03
CA GLU A 132 0.56 -36.46 -6.08
C GLU A 132 0.30 -36.02 -4.63
N ASP A 133 0.91 -34.92 -4.18
CA ASP A 133 0.66 -34.41 -2.83
C ASP A 133 -0.75 -33.80 -2.73
N SER A 134 -1.37 -33.88 -1.55
CA SER A 134 -2.76 -33.45 -1.36
C SER A 134 -3.06 -32.77 -0.02
N ASP A 135 -2.09 -32.71 0.91
CA ASP A 135 -2.25 -32.04 2.21
C ASP A 135 -2.61 -30.54 2.06
N TYR A 136 -2.23 -29.89 0.95
CA TYR A 136 -2.59 -28.49 0.66
C TYR A 136 -4.11 -28.25 0.60
N ARG A 137 -4.92 -29.29 0.33
CA ARG A 137 -6.40 -29.20 0.28
C ARG A 137 -7.05 -29.20 1.67
N HIS A 138 -6.32 -29.64 2.70
CA HIS A 138 -6.85 -29.88 4.05
C HIS A 138 -6.48 -28.76 5.05
N TRP A 139 -6.17 -27.55 4.56
CA TRP A 139 -5.93 -26.36 5.37
C TRP A 139 -7.13 -25.42 5.35
N GLU A 140 -7.72 -25.14 6.50
CA GLU A 140 -8.82 -24.16 6.68
C GLU A 140 -8.27 -22.87 7.30
N TRP A 141 -8.78 -21.71 6.85
CA TRP A 141 -8.46 -20.42 7.46
C TRP A 141 -9.32 -20.24 8.72
N GLN A 142 -8.67 -20.03 9.87
CA GLN A 142 -9.33 -19.68 11.12
C GLN A 142 -8.98 -18.24 11.47
N PRO A 143 -9.94 -17.28 11.38
CA PRO A 143 -9.77 -15.95 11.95
C PRO A 143 -9.45 -16.00 13.45
N ASP A 144 -8.71 -15.01 13.95
CA ASP A 144 -8.38 -14.96 15.38
C ASP A 144 -9.58 -14.54 16.25
N GLU A 145 -10.58 -13.85 15.67
CA GLU A 145 -11.73 -13.25 16.37
C GLU A 145 -13.00 -14.12 16.36
N CYS A 146 -13.27 -14.86 15.27
CA CYS A 146 -14.49 -15.67 15.13
C CYS A 146 -14.28 -17.00 14.41
N ARG A 147 -15.32 -17.84 14.42
CA ARG A 147 -15.40 -19.04 13.58
C ARG A 147 -16.21 -18.74 12.33
N LEU A 148 -15.60 -18.95 11.16
CA LEU A 148 -16.29 -18.82 9.88
C LEU A 148 -17.49 -19.77 9.75
N PRO A 149 -18.61 -19.33 9.14
CA PRO A 149 -19.72 -20.20 8.83
C PRO A 149 -19.34 -21.21 7.73
N ARG A 150 -20.01 -22.37 7.71
CA ARG A 150 -19.85 -23.32 6.60
C ARG A 150 -20.60 -22.80 5.37
N PHE A 151 -19.99 -22.95 4.19
CA PHE A 151 -20.65 -22.64 2.94
C PHE A 151 -21.84 -23.58 2.72
N ASN A 152 -22.98 -23.03 2.30
CA ASN A 152 -24.17 -23.78 1.92
C ASN A 152 -24.60 -23.33 0.51
N ALA A 153 -24.53 -24.25 -0.44
CA ALA A 153 -24.86 -24.01 -1.84
C ALA A 153 -26.32 -23.60 -2.04
N GLU A 154 -27.26 -24.20 -1.31
CA GLU A 154 -28.68 -23.89 -1.42
C GLU A 154 -28.98 -22.45 -0.99
N ILE A 155 -28.38 -21.99 0.12
CA ILE A 155 -28.53 -20.61 0.60
C ILE A 155 -27.84 -19.63 -0.35
N ALA A 156 -26.68 -19.99 -0.90
CA ALA A 156 -25.99 -19.18 -1.90
C ALA A 156 -26.84 -19.00 -3.17
N LEU A 157 -27.41 -20.09 -3.70
CA LEU A 157 -28.32 -20.06 -4.85
C LEU A 157 -29.59 -19.25 -4.55
N LYS A 158 -30.22 -19.45 -3.38
CA LYS A 158 -31.37 -18.65 -2.92
C LYS A 158 -31.04 -17.15 -2.84
N LYS A 159 -29.88 -16.75 -2.31
CA LYS A 159 -29.44 -15.33 -2.26
C LYS A 159 -29.02 -14.78 -3.63
N LEU A 160 -28.65 -15.62 -4.60
CA LEU A 160 -28.37 -15.24 -6.00
C LEU A 160 -29.62 -15.24 -6.92
N ARG A 161 -30.79 -15.70 -6.45
CA ARG A 161 -32.02 -15.80 -7.27
C ARG A 161 -32.37 -14.46 -7.93
N GLY A 162 -32.52 -14.48 -9.25
CA GLY A 162 -32.85 -13.32 -10.08
C GLY A 162 -31.72 -12.33 -10.36
N LYS A 163 -30.45 -12.69 -10.07
CA LYS A 163 -29.30 -11.76 -10.14
C LYS A 163 -28.19 -12.22 -11.08
N ARG A 164 -27.40 -11.26 -11.53
CA ARG A 164 -26.10 -11.44 -12.18
C ARG A 164 -24.96 -11.14 -11.20
N LEU A 165 -24.10 -12.12 -10.96
CA LEU A 165 -22.81 -11.95 -10.27
C LEU A 165 -21.69 -12.04 -11.30
N MET A 166 -20.85 -11.01 -11.42
CA MET A 166 -19.69 -11.01 -12.33
C MET A 166 -18.38 -10.76 -11.59
N PHE A 167 -17.44 -11.69 -11.77
CA PHE A 167 -16.03 -11.51 -11.40
C PHE A 167 -15.27 -10.91 -12.58
N VAL A 168 -14.51 -9.83 -12.35
CA VAL A 168 -13.83 -9.07 -13.40
C VAL A 168 -12.35 -8.88 -13.04
N GLY A 169 -11.43 -9.35 -13.87
CA GLY A 169 -10.00 -9.16 -13.60
C GLY A 169 -9.06 -10.14 -14.27
N ASP A 170 -7.98 -10.47 -13.55
CA ASP A 170 -6.91 -11.39 -13.97
C ASP A 170 -7.20 -12.87 -13.58
N SER A 171 -6.16 -13.71 -13.53
CA SER A 171 -6.26 -15.14 -13.19
C SER A 171 -6.81 -15.39 -11.79
N LEU A 172 -6.68 -14.45 -10.83
CA LEU A 172 -7.31 -14.55 -9.51
C LEU A 172 -8.83 -14.65 -9.63
N GLN A 173 -9.42 -13.79 -10.47
CA GLN A 173 -10.87 -13.71 -10.61
C GLN A 173 -11.45 -14.87 -11.40
N ARG A 174 -10.70 -15.43 -12.35
CA ARG A 174 -11.07 -16.72 -12.98
C ARG A 174 -11.09 -17.84 -11.94
N GLY A 175 -10.09 -17.92 -11.05
CA GLY A 175 -10.05 -18.91 -9.98
C GLY A 175 -11.18 -18.76 -8.94
N GLN A 176 -11.51 -17.52 -8.55
CA GLN A 176 -12.65 -17.22 -7.67
C GLN A 176 -13.99 -17.61 -8.30
N TRP A 177 -14.20 -17.25 -9.58
CA TRP A 177 -15.39 -17.64 -10.34
C TRP A 177 -15.54 -19.16 -10.47
N GLN A 178 -14.48 -19.87 -10.90
CA GLN A 178 -14.53 -21.33 -11.06
C GLN A 178 -14.79 -22.04 -9.73
N SER A 179 -14.17 -21.56 -8.63
CA SER A 179 -14.44 -22.12 -7.30
C SER A 179 -15.90 -21.94 -6.89
N LEU A 180 -16.51 -20.78 -7.14
CA LEU A 180 -17.92 -20.58 -6.79
C LEU A 180 -18.84 -21.47 -7.63
N VAL A 181 -18.60 -21.58 -8.94
CA VAL A 181 -19.36 -22.49 -9.83
C VAL A 181 -19.28 -23.93 -9.29
N CYS A 182 -18.08 -24.44 -9.01
CA CYS A 182 -17.91 -25.80 -8.50
C CYS A 182 -18.50 -26.03 -7.09
N MET A 183 -18.59 -25.00 -6.24
CA MET A 183 -19.24 -25.12 -4.93
C MET A 183 -20.78 -25.23 -5.01
N VAL A 184 -21.42 -24.80 -6.11
CA VAL A 184 -22.89 -24.79 -6.25
C VAL A 184 -23.44 -25.73 -7.31
N GLU A 185 -22.65 -26.11 -8.32
CA GLU A 185 -23.15 -26.84 -9.49
C GLU A 185 -23.68 -28.25 -9.20
N TRP A 186 -23.13 -28.92 -8.19
CA TRP A 186 -23.57 -30.25 -7.74
C TRP A 186 -24.99 -30.27 -7.15
N MET A 187 -25.52 -29.11 -6.73
CA MET A 187 -26.91 -28.95 -6.25
C MET A 187 -27.89 -28.60 -7.39
N ILE A 188 -27.41 -28.36 -8.61
CA ILE A 188 -28.23 -27.94 -9.75
C ILE A 188 -28.34 -29.12 -10.74
N PRO A 189 -29.56 -29.59 -11.08
CA PRO A 189 -29.77 -30.59 -12.12
C PRO A 189 -29.12 -30.23 -13.46
N GLU A 190 -28.63 -31.22 -14.21
CA GLU A 190 -27.92 -31.02 -15.49
C GLU A 190 -28.76 -30.27 -16.53
N ASP A 191 -30.09 -30.44 -16.53
CA ASP A 191 -30.99 -29.69 -17.40
C ASP A 191 -31.22 -28.24 -16.94
N GLN A 192 -30.93 -27.93 -15.68
CA GLN A 192 -31.13 -26.60 -15.07
C GLN A 192 -29.87 -25.73 -15.04
N LYS A 193 -28.67 -26.29 -15.27
CA LYS A 193 -27.41 -25.54 -15.44
C LYS A 193 -26.95 -25.49 -16.90
N SER A 194 -26.14 -24.49 -17.24
CA SER A 194 -25.34 -24.50 -18.48
C SER A 194 -24.16 -23.53 -18.38
N LEU A 195 -23.05 -23.83 -19.07
CA LEU A 195 -21.89 -22.95 -19.15
C LEU A 195 -21.65 -22.49 -20.60
N LYS A 196 -21.81 -21.19 -20.86
CA LYS A 196 -21.37 -20.56 -22.11
C LYS A 196 -19.96 -20.00 -21.91
N ARG A 197 -18.94 -20.74 -22.34
CA ARG A 197 -17.54 -20.26 -22.40
C ARG A 197 -17.36 -19.33 -23.60
N GLY A 198 -17.02 -18.06 -23.33
CA GLY A 198 -16.60 -17.09 -24.35
C GLY A 198 -15.14 -16.67 -24.15
N ARG A 199 -14.57 -15.98 -25.15
CA ARG A 199 -13.13 -15.65 -25.19
C ARG A 199 -12.68 -14.72 -24.06
N PHE A 200 -13.57 -13.81 -23.62
CA PHE A 200 -13.36 -12.90 -22.49
C PHE A 200 -14.45 -13.07 -21.43
N HIS A 201 -15.70 -13.19 -21.89
CA HIS A 201 -16.89 -13.30 -21.06
C HIS A 201 -17.37 -14.76 -21.01
N SER A 202 -17.36 -15.38 -19.84
CA SER A 202 -17.94 -16.71 -19.60
C SER A 202 -19.14 -16.60 -18.65
N VAL A 203 -20.22 -17.31 -18.96
CA VAL A 203 -21.51 -17.21 -18.24
C VAL A 203 -21.96 -18.60 -17.82
N PHE A 204 -21.97 -18.87 -16.51
CA PHE A 204 -22.68 -20.02 -15.93
C PHE A 204 -24.11 -19.60 -15.61
N THR A 205 -25.08 -20.25 -16.22
CA THR A 205 -26.52 -19.93 -16.12
C THR A 205 -27.23 -20.97 -15.27
N ILE A 206 -28.06 -20.51 -14.34
CA ILE A 206 -28.83 -21.33 -13.40
C ILE A 206 -30.31 -21.04 -13.64
N LYS A 207 -30.97 -21.88 -14.44
CA LYS A 207 -32.29 -21.63 -15.03
C LYS A 207 -33.38 -21.48 -13.97
N GLU A 208 -33.51 -22.46 -13.07
CA GLU A 208 -34.49 -22.48 -11.98
C GLU A 208 -34.43 -21.22 -11.08
N TYR A 209 -33.20 -20.74 -10.80
CA TYR A 209 -32.96 -19.56 -9.98
C TYR A 209 -32.95 -18.25 -10.77
N LYS A 210 -33.10 -18.30 -12.11
CA LYS A 210 -32.98 -17.14 -13.02
C LYS A 210 -31.72 -16.30 -12.73
N ALA A 211 -30.60 -16.97 -12.49
CA ALA A 211 -29.37 -16.37 -11.98
C ALA A 211 -28.16 -16.70 -12.87
N THR A 212 -27.15 -15.85 -12.86
CA THR A 212 -25.87 -16.08 -13.55
C THR A 212 -24.67 -15.86 -12.64
N ILE A 213 -23.64 -16.67 -12.87
CA ILE A 213 -22.31 -16.56 -12.25
C ILE A 213 -21.31 -16.40 -13.40
N GLU A 214 -20.81 -15.19 -13.57
CA GLU A 214 -20.11 -14.71 -14.77
C GLU A 214 -18.65 -14.40 -14.48
N PHE A 215 -17.78 -14.59 -15.46
CA PHE A 215 -16.39 -14.13 -15.44
C PHE A 215 -16.11 -13.26 -16.65
N TYR A 216 -15.41 -12.13 -16.44
CA TYR A 216 -14.92 -11.25 -17.49
C TYR A 216 -13.42 -11.04 -17.39
N TRP A 217 -12.69 -11.50 -18.41
CA TRP A 217 -11.25 -11.31 -18.55
C TRP A 217 -10.93 -9.84 -18.87
N ALA A 218 -10.37 -9.13 -17.88
CA ALA A 218 -9.86 -7.78 -18.01
C ALA A 218 -8.66 -7.63 -17.06
N PRO A 219 -7.49 -8.20 -17.39
CA PRO A 219 -6.41 -8.42 -16.42
C PRO A 219 -5.78 -7.12 -15.90
N PHE A 220 -5.92 -6.01 -16.63
CA PHE A 220 -5.52 -4.66 -16.22
C PHE A 220 -6.72 -3.76 -15.83
N LEU A 221 -7.96 -4.27 -15.90
CA LEU A 221 -9.24 -3.53 -15.94
C LEU A 221 -9.39 -2.55 -17.13
N VAL A 222 -8.42 -1.67 -17.33
CA VAL A 222 -8.28 -0.87 -18.56
C VAL A 222 -7.99 -1.74 -19.77
N HIS A 223 -8.22 -1.19 -20.96
CA HIS A 223 -7.94 -1.84 -22.23
C HIS A 223 -6.43 -1.99 -22.47
N SER A 224 -6.01 -3.07 -23.13
CA SER A 224 -4.62 -3.32 -23.54
C SER A 224 -4.53 -4.03 -24.89
N ASN A 225 -3.41 -3.87 -25.58
CA ASN A 225 -3.10 -4.67 -26.78
C ASN A 225 -2.93 -6.18 -26.48
N SER A 226 -2.92 -6.57 -25.20
CA SER A 226 -2.79 -7.94 -24.71
C SER A 226 -4.10 -8.51 -24.13
N ASP A 227 -5.22 -7.80 -24.29
CA ASP A 227 -6.55 -8.36 -24.01
C ASP A 227 -6.85 -9.46 -25.06
N ASN A 228 -6.49 -9.21 -26.32
CA ASN A 228 -6.58 -10.18 -27.41
C ASN A 228 -5.70 -9.84 -28.63
N PRO A 229 -4.81 -10.75 -29.08
CA PRO A 229 -4.39 -11.99 -28.42
C PRO A 229 -3.65 -11.70 -27.11
N ILE A 230 -3.52 -12.70 -26.24
CA ILE A 230 -2.68 -12.57 -25.05
C ILE A 230 -1.20 -12.54 -25.50
N ILE A 231 -0.53 -11.43 -25.25
CA ILE A 231 0.88 -11.24 -25.60
C ILE A 231 1.75 -11.85 -24.50
N GLY A 232 2.61 -12.79 -24.89
CA GLY A 232 3.46 -13.57 -23.97
C GLY A 232 4.58 -12.77 -23.32
N ASP A 233 5.28 -11.91 -24.07
CA ASP A 233 6.32 -11.02 -23.55
C ASP A 233 5.69 -9.75 -22.93
N PRO A 234 5.83 -9.51 -21.61
CA PRO A 234 5.27 -8.32 -20.99
C PRO A 234 5.78 -6.99 -21.57
N ARG A 235 6.99 -6.96 -22.14
CA ARG A 235 7.62 -5.76 -22.72
C ARG A 235 7.00 -5.31 -24.04
N GLN A 236 6.13 -6.14 -24.61
CA GLN A 236 5.33 -5.85 -25.80
C GLN A 236 3.89 -5.43 -25.45
N ARG A 237 3.49 -5.51 -24.17
CA ARG A 237 2.16 -5.07 -23.72
C ARG A 237 2.11 -3.55 -23.63
N ILE A 238 1.03 -2.96 -24.13
CA ILE A 238 0.72 -1.53 -24.09
C ILE A 238 -0.66 -1.39 -23.47
N LEU A 239 -0.78 -0.58 -22.42
CA LEU A 239 -2.02 -0.36 -21.68
C LEU A 239 -2.63 0.98 -22.04
N ARG A 240 -3.88 0.99 -22.46
CA ARG A 240 -4.65 2.20 -22.67
C ARG A 240 -5.25 2.67 -21.34
N VAL A 241 -4.41 3.30 -20.52
CA VAL A 241 -4.71 3.64 -19.12
C VAL A 241 -5.85 4.65 -18.94
N ASP A 242 -6.26 5.36 -20.00
CA ASP A 242 -7.39 6.30 -20.03
C ASP A 242 -8.74 5.63 -20.37
N SER A 243 -8.80 4.32 -20.66
CA SER A 243 -10.05 3.72 -21.15
C SER A 243 -10.37 2.33 -20.62
N VAL A 244 -11.58 2.20 -20.04
CA VAL A 244 -12.28 0.93 -19.80
C VAL A 244 -13.41 0.67 -20.81
N ALA A 245 -13.60 1.56 -21.81
CA ALA A 245 -14.83 1.66 -22.61
C ALA A 245 -15.20 0.42 -23.45
N ASN A 246 -14.25 -0.50 -23.70
CA ASN A 246 -14.54 -1.77 -24.35
C ASN A 246 -14.97 -2.87 -23.37
N HIS A 247 -14.49 -2.84 -22.13
CA HIS A 247 -14.84 -3.81 -21.09
C HIS A 247 -16.13 -3.43 -20.36
N SER A 248 -16.31 -2.15 -20.04
CA SER A 248 -17.44 -1.65 -19.25
C SER A 248 -18.82 -1.92 -19.86
N LYS A 249 -18.90 -2.05 -21.19
CA LYS A 249 -20.09 -2.51 -21.95
C LYS A 249 -20.70 -3.81 -21.40
N HIS A 250 -19.92 -4.66 -20.74
CA HIS A 250 -20.37 -5.92 -20.15
C HIS A 250 -20.66 -5.83 -18.63
N TRP A 251 -20.09 -4.82 -17.96
CA TRP A 251 -20.21 -4.61 -16.51
C TRP A 251 -21.50 -3.88 -16.12
N THR A 252 -22.17 -3.21 -17.07
CA THR A 252 -23.48 -2.58 -16.87
C THR A 252 -24.57 -3.63 -16.58
N ASN A 253 -25.57 -3.22 -15.81
CA ASN A 253 -26.73 -4.04 -15.43
C ASN A 253 -26.33 -5.39 -14.77
N VAL A 254 -25.30 -5.36 -13.91
CA VAL A 254 -24.86 -6.48 -13.06
C VAL A 254 -25.19 -6.15 -11.61
N ASP A 255 -25.87 -7.02 -10.87
CA ASP A 255 -26.24 -6.79 -9.45
C ASP A 255 -25.05 -6.84 -8.49
N ILE A 256 -24.02 -7.62 -8.83
CA ILE A 256 -22.84 -7.84 -7.99
C ILE A 256 -21.57 -7.87 -8.86
N LEU A 257 -20.75 -6.82 -8.78
CA LEU A 257 -19.46 -6.73 -9.45
C LEU A 257 -18.32 -7.02 -8.47
N VAL A 258 -17.41 -7.93 -8.84
CA VAL A 258 -16.24 -8.29 -8.03
C VAL A 258 -14.96 -8.08 -8.85
N PHE A 259 -14.33 -6.94 -8.65
CA PHE A 259 -13.13 -6.52 -9.38
C PHE A 259 -11.83 -7.00 -8.72
N ASN A 260 -10.78 -7.21 -9.52
CA ASN A 260 -9.39 -7.24 -9.07
C ASN A 260 -8.47 -6.98 -10.26
N THR A 261 -7.30 -6.40 -9.99
CA THR A 261 -6.18 -6.44 -10.94
C THR A 261 -4.87 -6.29 -10.17
N TYR A 262 -3.94 -7.21 -10.38
CA TYR A 262 -2.61 -7.12 -9.79
C TYR A 262 -1.52 -7.83 -10.60
N VAL A 263 -1.67 -9.14 -10.84
CA VAL A 263 -0.50 -9.98 -11.10
C VAL A 263 0.16 -9.66 -12.46
N TRP A 264 -0.61 -9.11 -13.39
CA TRP A 264 -0.10 -8.66 -14.69
C TRP A 264 0.66 -7.32 -14.63
N TRP A 265 0.38 -6.43 -13.69
CA TRP A 265 1.15 -5.19 -13.49
C TRP A 265 2.55 -5.46 -12.94
N MET A 266 2.71 -6.52 -12.14
CA MET A 266 4.00 -6.93 -11.57
C MET A 266 4.94 -7.62 -12.58
N SER A 267 4.61 -7.56 -13.87
CA SER A 267 5.46 -8.11 -14.95
C SER A 267 6.68 -7.25 -15.29
N GLY A 268 6.81 -6.05 -14.71
CA GLY A 268 7.93 -5.13 -14.95
C GLY A 268 7.96 -3.95 -13.98
N VAL A 269 9.07 -3.20 -14.00
CA VAL A 269 9.25 -1.95 -13.23
C VAL A 269 8.66 -0.72 -13.94
N ARG A 270 8.44 -0.83 -15.26
CA ARG A 270 7.88 0.19 -16.13
C ARG A 270 6.83 -0.44 -17.04
N ILE A 271 5.80 0.32 -17.37
CA ILE A 271 4.63 -0.12 -18.13
C ILE A 271 4.39 0.86 -19.28
N LYS A 272 4.34 0.33 -20.50
CA LYS A 272 4.01 1.09 -21.71
C LYS A 272 2.53 1.47 -21.64
N SER A 273 2.27 2.76 -21.67
CA SER A 273 1.00 3.38 -21.36
C SER A 273 0.60 4.33 -22.48
N LEU A 274 -0.67 4.28 -22.84
CA LEU A 274 -1.30 5.02 -23.94
C LEU A 274 -2.48 5.82 -23.38
N TRP A 275 -2.66 7.06 -23.84
CA TRP A 275 -3.82 7.89 -23.49
C TRP A 275 -4.25 8.79 -24.65
N GLY A 276 -5.53 9.14 -24.67
CA GLY A 276 -6.14 9.95 -25.73
C GLY A 276 -6.32 9.19 -27.04
N SER A 277 -6.32 9.94 -28.14
CA SER A 277 -6.37 9.44 -29.51
C SER A 277 -5.15 9.92 -30.31
N PHE A 278 -4.85 9.18 -31.38
CA PHE A 278 -3.72 9.44 -32.28
C PHE A 278 -4.26 9.54 -33.71
N GLU A 279 -4.19 10.73 -34.29
CA GLU A 279 -4.77 11.05 -35.60
C GLU A 279 -3.99 10.41 -36.76
N ASN A 280 -2.74 10.04 -36.50
CA ASN A 280 -1.75 9.56 -37.46
C ASN A 280 -1.85 8.05 -37.77
N GLY A 281 -2.61 7.29 -36.98
CA GLY A 281 -2.63 5.81 -37.04
C GLY A 281 -1.43 5.10 -36.39
N GLU A 282 -0.41 5.81 -35.92
CA GLU A 282 0.72 5.25 -35.15
C GLU A 282 0.50 5.39 -33.63
N GLU A 283 0.51 4.26 -32.91
CA GLU A 283 0.31 4.20 -31.45
C GLU A 283 1.57 4.62 -30.66
N GLY A 284 1.71 5.91 -30.37
CA GLY A 284 2.77 6.44 -29.53
C GLY A 284 2.52 6.20 -28.03
N TYR A 285 3.14 5.15 -27.46
CA TYR A 285 3.12 4.89 -26.02
C TYR A 285 4.30 5.54 -25.29
N GLU A 286 4.13 5.82 -23.99
CA GLU A 286 5.22 6.19 -23.08
C GLU A 286 5.39 5.16 -21.96
N GLU A 287 6.59 5.03 -21.40
CA GLU A 287 6.83 4.17 -20.25
C GLU A 287 6.77 4.96 -18.95
N PHE A 288 5.78 4.66 -18.12
CA PHE A 288 5.72 5.12 -16.73
C PHE A 288 6.17 4.02 -15.78
N ASP A 289 6.69 4.39 -14.61
CA ASP A 289 7.00 3.43 -13.56
C ASP A 289 5.70 2.77 -13.06
N THR A 290 5.73 1.46 -12.79
CA THR A 290 4.52 0.64 -12.59
C THR A 290 3.49 1.22 -11.60
N PRO A 291 3.84 1.79 -10.43
CA PRO A 291 2.86 2.40 -9.53
C PRO A 291 2.12 3.61 -10.12
N ILE A 292 2.74 4.36 -11.04
CA ILE A 292 2.12 5.51 -11.71
C ILE A 292 1.08 5.00 -12.71
N ALA A 293 1.47 4.07 -13.60
CA ALA A 293 0.56 3.46 -14.57
C ALA A 293 -0.63 2.76 -13.87
N TYR A 294 -0.37 2.08 -12.75
CA TYR A 294 -1.41 1.46 -11.91
C TYR A 294 -2.37 2.50 -11.31
N THR A 295 -1.84 3.64 -10.86
CA THR A 295 -2.66 4.76 -10.34
C THR A 295 -3.55 5.34 -11.44
N MET A 296 -3.03 5.53 -12.66
CA MET A 296 -3.81 6.02 -13.81
C MET A 296 -4.92 5.03 -14.17
N GLY A 297 -4.59 3.75 -14.36
CA GLY A 297 -5.57 2.73 -14.74
C GLY A 297 -6.67 2.51 -13.69
N LEU A 298 -6.33 2.55 -12.40
CA LEU A 298 -7.33 2.46 -11.34
C LEU A 298 -8.16 3.74 -11.16
N LYS A 299 -7.62 4.94 -11.43
CA LYS A 299 -8.44 6.16 -11.50
C LYS A 299 -9.51 6.03 -12.60
N THR A 300 -9.13 5.58 -13.80
CA THR A 300 -10.07 5.35 -14.91
C THR A 300 -11.16 4.33 -14.55
N TRP A 301 -10.82 3.24 -13.87
CA TRP A 301 -11.81 2.28 -13.36
C TRP A 301 -12.72 2.90 -12.28
N ALA A 302 -12.15 3.63 -11.32
CA ALA A 302 -12.91 4.25 -10.23
C ALA A 302 -13.90 5.31 -10.73
N ASN A 303 -13.45 6.20 -11.62
CA ASN A 303 -14.28 7.20 -12.28
C ASN A 303 -15.42 6.50 -13.06
N TRP A 304 -15.15 5.41 -13.77
CA TRP A 304 -16.22 4.66 -14.44
C TRP A 304 -17.24 4.11 -13.44
N VAL A 305 -16.80 3.52 -12.32
CA VAL A 305 -17.71 3.01 -11.29
C VAL A 305 -18.57 4.15 -10.74
N ASP A 306 -17.98 5.27 -10.33
CA ASP A 306 -18.71 6.39 -9.74
C ASP A 306 -19.71 7.04 -10.72
N SER A 307 -19.39 7.14 -12.01
CA SER A 307 -20.30 7.70 -13.02
C SER A 307 -21.35 6.72 -13.56
N ASN A 308 -21.23 5.40 -13.35
CA ASN A 308 -22.08 4.39 -14.02
C ASN A 308 -22.79 3.41 -13.07
N VAL A 309 -22.41 3.32 -11.79
CA VAL A 309 -22.92 2.29 -10.87
C VAL A 309 -23.85 2.89 -9.83
N ASN A 310 -25.14 2.52 -9.88
CA ASN A 310 -26.11 2.88 -8.83
C ASN A 310 -25.97 1.94 -7.62
N PRO A 311 -25.50 2.42 -6.45
CA PRO A 311 -25.22 1.57 -5.29
C PRO A 311 -26.48 0.94 -4.64
N ASN A 312 -27.67 1.44 -4.95
CA ASN A 312 -28.94 0.86 -4.48
C ASN A 312 -29.31 -0.43 -5.23
N ILE A 313 -28.73 -0.64 -6.42
CA ILE A 313 -28.99 -1.78 -7.31
C ILE A 313 -27.78 -2.70 -7.35
N THR A 314 -26.62 -2.14 -7.68
CA THR A 314 -25.36 -2.87 -7.90
C THR A 314 -24.43 -2.69 -6.72
N ARG A 315 -23.92 -3.80 -6.17
CA ARG A 315 -22.85 -3.77 -5.16
C ARG A 315 -21.50 -4.03 -5.79
N VAL A 316 -20.49 -3.26 -5.39
CA VAL A 316 -19.13 -3.35 -5.91
C VAL A 316 -18.20 -3.90 -4.84
N PHE A 317 -17.41 -4.89 -5.20
CA PHE A 317 -16.34 -5.47 -4.39
C PHE A 317 -15.00 -5.33 -5.11
N PHE A 318 -13.92 -5.18 -4.33
CA PHE A 318 -12.56 -5.27 -4.86
C PHE A 318 -11.76 -6.31 -4.06
N THR A 319 -11.42 -7.43 -4.68
CA THR A 319 -10.51 -8.42 -4.08
C THR A 319 -9.09 -7.87 -4.10
N THR A 320 -8.38 -7.88 -2.97
CA THR A 320 -7.01 -7.37 -2.89
C THR A 320 -6.02 -8.26 -3.65
N MET A 321 -4.77 -7.81 -3.79
CA MET A 321 -3.76 -8.53 -4.57
C MET A 321 -3.55 -9.99 -4.13
N SER A 322 -3.36 -10.87 -5.12
CA SER A 322 -2.87 -12.22 -4.87
C SER A 322 -1.33 -12.22 -4.91
N PRO A 323 -0.65 -12.66 -3.85
CA PRO A 323 0.81 -12.70 -3.80
C PRO A 323 1.38 -13.71 -4.81
N THR A 324 2.57 -13.40 -5.34
CA THR A 324 3.34 -14.34 -6.18
C THR A 324 4.56 -14.88 -5.45
N HIS A 325 4.66 -16.20 -5.34
CA HIS A 325 5.75 -16.85 -4.61
C HIS A 325 6.97 -17.12 -5.51
N THR A 326 7.50 -16.04 -6.10
CA THR A 326 8.59 -16.07 -7.10
C THR A 326 9.97 -16.28 -6.51
N ARG A 327 10.21 -15.82 -5.27
CA ARG A 327 11.53 -15.87 -4.63
C ARG A 327 11.53 -16.75 -3.38
N SER A 328 11.99 -17.97 -3.55
CA SER A 328 12.23 -18.97 -2.50
C SER A 328 13.05 -18.47 -1.30
N MET A 329 13.95 -17.50 -1.52
CA MET A 329 14.72 -16.85 -0.47
C MET A 329 13.85 -16.05 0.53
N ASP A 330 12.67 -15.57 0.13
CA ASP A 330 11.79 -14.78 1.01
C ASP A 330 11.33 -15.62 2.21
N TRP A 331 11.14 -16.94 2.03
CA TRP A 331 10.85 -17.91 3.10
C TRP A 331 12.08 -18.76 3.51
N GLY A 332 13.29 -18.27 3.22
CA GLY A 332 14.56 -18.82 3.72
C GLY A 332 15.18 -19.96 2.90
N ARG A 333 14.61 -20.33 1.75
CA ARG A 333 15.07 -21.46 0.93
C ARG A 333 16.01 -21.00 -0.20
N VAL A 334 17.29 -20.78 0.13
CA VAL A 334 18.32 -20.22 -0.78
C VAL A 334 18.36 -20.89 -2.16
N ASN A 335 18.36 -22.22 -2.23
CA ASN A 335 18.45 -22.98 -3.48
C ASN A 335 17.08 -23.49 -4.00
N GLY A 336 15.97 -22.85 -3.61
CA GLY A 336 14.63 -23.23 -4.09
C GLY A 336 14.30 -22.65 -5.46
N SER A 337 13.68 -23.44 -6.34
CA SER A 337 13.16 -22.95 -7.63
C SER A 337 11.74 -22.41 -7.44
N LYS A 338 11.59 -21.12 -7.10
CA LYS A 338 10.28 -20.48 -6.84
C LYS A 338 9.48 -21.29 -5.79
N CYS A 339 8.17 -21.46 -5.97
CA CYS A 339 7.29 -22.32 -5.16
C CYS A 339 7.34 -23.84 -5.50
N PHE A 340 8.36 -24.32 -6.23
CA PHE A 340 8.44 -25.75 -6.60
C PHE A 340 8.82 -26.65 -5.41
N ASN A 341 8.13 -27.78 -5.25
CA ASN A 341 8.18 -28.67 -4.08
C ASN A 341 7.78 -28.05 -2.73
N GLU A 342 7.14 -26.88 -2.71
CA GLU A 342 6.51 -26.36 -1.48
C GLU A 342 5.16 -27.06 -1.26
N THR A 343 4.99 -27.70 -0.09
CA THR A 343 3.84 -28.57 0.23
C THR A 343 3.11 -28.19 1.52
N LYS A 344 3.58 -27.15 2.23
CA LYS A 344 3.03 -26.69 3.52
C LYS A 344 3.00 -25.16 3.58
N PRO A 345 1.95 -24.54 4.17
CA PRO A 345 1.91 -23.09 4.37
C PRO A 345 3.01 -22.55 5.27
N ILE A 346 3.37 -21.29 5.06
CA ILE A 346 4.25 -20.52 5.94
C ILE A 346 3.53 -20.28 7.27
N LYS A 347 4.16 -20.69 8.38
CA LYS A 347 3.59 -20.57 9.75
C LYS A 347 3.95 -19.26 10.47
N ASN A 348 4.85 -18.46 9.90
CA ASN A 348 5.28 -17.20 10.50
C ASN A 348 4.21 -16.10 10.29
N LYS A 349 3.45 -15.74 11.34
CA LYS A 349 2.47 -14.64 11.32
C LYS A 349 3.05 -13.25 10.96
N LYS A 350 4.38 -13.10 10.88
CA LYS A 350 5.06 -11.87 10.43
C LYS A 350 5.64 -11.99 9.01
N PHE A 351 5.35 -13.07 8.28
CA PHE A 351 5.80 -13.21 6.90
C PHE A 351 5.09 -12.19 5.99
N TRP A 352 5.88 -11.61 5.09
CA TRP A 352 5.37 -10.80 3.99
C TRP A 352 6.30 -10.99 2.78
N GLY A 353 5.82 -11.67 1.74
CA GLY A 353 6.58 -11.97 0.53
C GLY A 353 6.86 -10.74 -0.33
N SER A 354 7.95 -10.76 -1.10
CA SER A 354 8.27 -9.67 -2.04
C SER A 354 7.34 -9.62 -3.25
N GLY A 355 6.59 -10.69 -3.52
CA GLY A 355 5.53 -10.73 -4.52
C GLY A 355 4.21 -10.08 -4.09
N ALA A 356 4.16 -9.43 -2.92
CA ALA A 356 3.02 -8.64 -2.43
C ALA A 356 3.44 -7.16 -2.23
N ASP A 357 3.30 -6.31 -3.23
CA ASP A 357 3.78 -4.92 -3.13
C ASP A 357 2.83 -4.03 -2.29
N LYS A 358 3.28 -3.60 -1.11
CA LYS A 358 2.51 -2.72 -0.20
C LYS A 358 2.28 -1.31 -0.78
N GLY A 359 3.15 -0.84 -1.66
CA GLY A 359 2.98 0.42 -2.39
C GLY A 359 1.84 0.33 -3.39
N ILE A 360 1.78 -0.76 -4.16
CA ILE A 360 0.67 -1.06 -5.08
C ILE A 360 -0.65 -1.21 -4.32
N MET A 361 -0.70 -1.95 -3.19
CA MET A 361 -1.92 -1.97 -2.36
C MET A 361 -2.30 -0.58 -1.81
N SER A 362 -1.31 0.27 -1.49
CA SER A 362 -1.57 1.64 -1.03
C SER A 362 -2.26 2.48 -2.11
N VAL A 363 -1.96 2.26 -3.40
CA VAL A 363 -2.68 2.92 -4.52
C VAL A 363 -4.15 2.53 -4.51
N VAL A 364 -4.48 1.24 -4.45
CA VAL A 364 -5.89 0.77 -4.43
C VAL A 364 -6.65 1.40 -3.26
N SER A 365 -6.06 1.37 -2.07
CA SER A 365 -6.66 1.92 -0.85
C SER A 365 -6.88 3.44 -0.96
N LYS A 366 -5.93 4.20 -1.51
CA LYS A 366 -6.05 5.66 -1.70
C LYS A 366 -7.10 6.07 -2.72
N ILE A 367 -7.32 5.25 -3.75
CA ILE A 367 -8.32 5.51 -4.80
C ILE A 367 -9.71 5.17 -4.26
N VAL A 368 -9.91 3.94 -3.75
CA VAL A 368 -11.22 3.49 -3.25
C VAL A 368 -11.71 4.34 -2.07
N HIS A 369 -10.83 4.82 -1.19
CA HIS A 369 -11.22 5.71 -0.09
C HIS A 369 -11.70 7.10 -0.53
N LYS A 370 -11.57 7.44 -1.82
CA LYS A 370 -12.09 8.68 -2.43
C LYS A 370 -13.30 8.46 -3.34
N MET A 371 -13.74 7.22 -3.54
CA MET A 371 -14.87 6.92 -4.43
C MET A 371 -16.21 7.30 -3.81
N LYS A 372 -17.14 7.76 -4.64
CA LYS A 372 -18.53 8.08 -4.27
C LYS A 372 -19.35 6.80 -4.06
N VAL A 373 -19.12 5.78 -4.89
CA VAL A 373 -19.77 4.47 -4.79
C VAL A 373 -19.03 3.61 -3.76
N PRO A 374 -19.71 3.08 -2.72
CA PRO A 374 -19.06 2.27 -1.69
C PRO A 374 -18.59 0.92 -2.25
N VAL A 375 -17.27 0.76 -2.36
CA VAL A 375 -16.61 -0.49 -2.77
C VAL A 375 -16.17 -1.29 -1.54
N THR A 376 -16.64 -2.53 -1.42
CA THR A 376 -16.26 -3.43 -0.31
C THR A 376 -14.96 -4.16 -0.61
N PHE A 377 -13.92 -3.94 0.21
CA PHE A 377 -12.65 -4.65 0.07
C PHE A 377 -12.73 -6.10 0.56
N ILE A 378 -12.36 -7.03 -0.31
CA ILE A 378 -12.16 -8.44 0.04
C ILE A 378 -10.67 -8.67 0.24
N ASN A 379 -10.19 -8.41 1.46
CA ASN A 379 -8.77 -8.51 1.81
C ASN A 379 -8.34 -9.96 2.01
N ILE A 380 -7.68 -10.53 1.00
CA ILE A 380 -7.12 -11.89 1.04
C ILE A 380 -5.59 -11.92 1.09
N THR A 381 -4.92 -10.79 0.88
CA THR A 381 -3.48 -10.78 0.53
C THR A 381 -2.62 -11.49 1.58
N GLN A 382 -2.72 -11.12 2.86
CA GLN A 382 -1.89 -11.70 3.92
C GLN A 382 -2.17 -13.19 4.14
N LEU A 383 -3.43 -13.62 4.08
CA LEU A 383 -3.79 -15.04 4.24
C LEU A 383 -3.39 -15.88 3.03
N SER A 384 -3.35 -15.28 1.84
CA SER A 384 -2.84 -15.91 0.62
C SER A 384 -1.32 -16.01 0.58
N ASP A 385 -0.61 -15.06 1.21
CA ASP A 385 0.87 -14.98 1.25
C ASP A 385 1.48 -16.08 2.13
N TYR A 386 0.67 -16.72 2.98
CA TYR A 386 1.07 -17.95 3.66
C TYR A 386 1.00 -19.19 2.76
N ARG A 387 0.34 -19.15 1.60
CA ARG A 387 -0.04 -20.34 0.81
C ARG A 387 0.90 -20.65 -0.37
N ILE A 388 2.21 -20.65 -0.12
CA ILE A 388 3.24 -21.14 -1.05
C ILE A 388 2.93 -22.53 -1.63
N ASP A 389 2.24 -23.37 -0.85
CA ASP A 389 1.90 -24.76 -1.15
C ASP A 389 0.77 -24.91 -2.17
N ALA A 390 -0.08 -23.89 -2.32
CA ALA A 390 -1.34 -23.99 -3.03
C ALA A 390 -1.27 -23.47 -4.48
N HIS A 391 -0.08 -23.17 -5.01
CA HIS A 391 0.12 -22.85 -6.43
C HIS A 391 -0.05 -24.06 -7.35
N SER A 392 -0.37 -23.79 -8.62
CA SER A 392 -0.35 -24.82 -9.66
C SER A 392 1.06 -25.33 -9.96
N SER A 393 2.09 -24.49 -9.76
CA SER A 393 3.50 -24.88 -9.92
C SER A 393 3.75 -25.43 -11.33
N ILE A 394 4.24 -26.67 -11.47
CA ILE A 394 4.41 -27.35 -12.76
C ILE A 394 3.13 -28.04 -13.28
N PHE A 395 2.12 -28.24 -12.43
CA PHE A 395 0.98 -29.12 -12.66
C PHE A 395 -0.14 -28.40 -13.43
N THR A 396 0.21 -27.91 -14.61
CA THR A 396 -0.62 -27.08 -15.48
C THR A 396 -0.62 -27.60 -16.92
N GLU A 397 -1.42 -26.99 -17.80
CA GLU A 397 -1.66 -27.44 -19.19
C GLU A 397 -0.40 -27.73 -20.01
N THR A 398 0.67 -26.95 -19.81
CA THR A 398 1.95 -27.08 -20.53
C THR A 398 2.98 -27.96 -19.83
N GLY A 399 2.73 -28.40 -18.60
CA GLY A 399 3.71 -29.13 -17.78
C GLY A 399 3.56 -30.65 -17.79
N GLY A 400 2.31 -31.16 -17.84
CA GLY A 400 2.01 -32.58 -17.63
C GLY A 400 2.51 -33.58 -18.69
N ASN A 401 3.12 -33.11 -19.78
CA ASN A 401 3.59 -33.94 -20.91
C ASN A 401 5.13 -34.09 -20.97
N SER A 402 5.86 -33.82 -19.89
CA SER A 402 7.32 -34.05 -19.81
C SER A 402 7.67 -35.03 -18.69
N PRO A 403 8.61 -35.97 -18.89
CA PRO A 403 9.15 -36.78 -17.79
C PRO A 403 9.88 -35.88 -16.77
N PRO A 404 9.92 -36.27 -15.48
CA PRO A 404 10.54 -35.47 -14.43
C PRO A 404 12.07 -35.46 -14.58
N SER A 405 12.62 -34.42 -15.21
CA SER A 405 14.04 -34.12 -15.17
C SER A 405 14.46 -33.66 -13.78
N LEU A 406 15.63 -34.11 -13.30
CA LEU A 406 16.13 -33.80 -11.94
C LEU A 406 16.27 -32.29 -11.65
N GLN A 407 16.36 -31.47 -12.70
CA GLN A 407 16.12 -30.04 -12.66
C GLN A 407 14.97 -29.69 -13.60
N ILE A 408 13.95 -29.01 -13.05
CA ILE A 408 12.90 -28.36 -13.83
C ILE A 408 13.25 -26.87 -13.91
N PRO A 409 13.36 -26.27 -15.12
CA PRO A 409 13.63 -24.85 -15.27
C PRO A 409 12.58 -23.99 -14.55
N ALA A 410 13.03 -22.92 -13.87
CA ALA A 410 12.15 -21.98 -13.17
C ALA A 410 11.08 -21.35 -14.11
N THR A 411 11.34 -21.31 -15.42
CA THR A 411 10.38 -20.87 -16.45
C THR A 411 9.17 -21.78 -16.63
N ARG A 412 9.21 -23.04 -16.15
CA ARG A 412 8.07 -23.98 -16.17
C ARG A 412 7.19 -23.93 -14.90
N VAL A 413 7.60 -23.19 -13.87
CA VAL A 413 6.88 -23.11 -12.58
C VAL A 413 5.96 -21.89 -12.59
N SER A 414 4.65 -22.12 -12.46
CA SER A 414 3.62 -21.08 -12.46
C SER A 414 3.22 -20.62 -11.06
N GLU A 415 3.47 -19.35 -10.74
CA GLU A 415 2.98 -18.67 -9.52
C GLU A 415 1.78 -17.74 -9.77
N GLY A 416 1.40 -17.49 -11.03
CA GLY A 416 0.25 -16.65 -11.36
C GLY A 416 -1.11 -17.34 -11.18
N HIS A 417 -1.11 -18.62 -10.81
CA HIS A 417 -2.29 -19.45 -10.63
C HIS A 417 -2.20 -20.23 -9.32
N PHE A 418 -3.30 -20.25 -8.57
CA PHE A 418 -3.51 -21.12 -7.43
C PHE A 418 -4.41 -22.29 -7.84
N HIS A 419 -4.21 -23.43 -7.20
CA HIS A 419 -5.02 -24.62 -7.36
C HIS A 419 -6.46 -24.38 -6.84
N VAL A 420 -7.46 -24.73 -7.64
CA VAL A 420 -8.86 -24.35 -7.36
C VAL A 420 -9.51 -25.20 -6.28
N SER A 421 -9.46 -26.54 -6.36
CA SER A 421 -9.94 -27.44 -5.28
C SER A 421 -9.01 -27.47 -4.05
N GLY A 422 -8.79 -26.31 -3.43
CA GLY A 422 -7.89 -26.13 -2.29
C GLY A 422 -7.78 -24.67 -1.83
N PHE A 423 -7.16 -23.79 -2.64
CA PHE A 423 -6.97 -22.39 -2.25
C PHE A 423 -8.27 -21.60 -2.26
N TYR A 424 -8.91 -21.53 -3.44
CA TYR A 424 -10.10 -20.70 -3.65
C TYR A 424 -11.32 -21.25 -2.90
N GLU A 425 -11.43 -22.58 -2.72
CA GLU A 425 -12.48 -23.16 -1.87
C GLU A 425 -12.35 -22.72 -0.41
N ASN A 426 -11.14 -22.56 0.12
CA ASN A 426 -10.96 -22.03 1.47
C ASN A 426 -11.16 -20.50 1.57
N LEU A 427 -11.28 -19.81 0.43
CA LEU A 427 -11.83 -18.46 0.36
C LEU A 427 -13.38 -18.44 0.32
N ARG A 428 -14.08 -19.57 0.54
CA ARG A 428 -15.56 -19.64 0.59
C ARG A 428 -16.24 -18.61 1.49
N PHE A 429 -15.56 -18.10 2.51
CA PHE A 429 -16.08 -17.01 3.34
C PHE A 429 -16.22 -15.70 2.56
N THR A 430 -15.32 -15.40 1.61
CA THR A 430 -15.46 -14.23 0.73
C THR A 430 -16.67 -14.37 -0.19
N MET A 431 -16.95 -15.58 -0.67
CA MET A 431 -18.18 -15.87 -1.42
C MET A 431 -19.43 -15.69 -0.56
N ALA A 432 -19.39 -16.09 0.71
CA ALA A 432 -20.46 -15.76 1.66
C ALA A 432 -20.62 -14.23 1.84
N THR A 433 -19.52 -13.45 1.95
CA THR A 433 -19.58 -11.98 2.00
C THR A 433 -20.19 -11.37 0.72
N ILE A 434 -19.72 -11.80 -0.46
CA ILE A 434 -20.21 -11.34 -1.77
C ILE A 434 -21.70 -11.62 -1.92
N ILE A 435 -22.15 -12.81 -1.53
CA ILE A 435 -23.52 -13.27 -1.76
C ILE A 435 -24.48 -12.84 -0.64
N SER A 436 -23.98 -12.59 0.57
CA SER A 436 -24.83 -12.03 1.63
C SER A 436 -25.24 -10.59 1.36
N ARG A 437 -26.27 -10.14 2.07
CA ARG A 437 -26.99 -8.88 1.80
C ARG A 437 -27.34 -8.14 3.08
N SER A 438 -26.49 -8.25 4.12
CA SER A 438 -26.69 -7.60 5.42
C SER A 438 -27.05 -6.14 5.20
N ALA A 439 -28.24 -5.76 5.69
CA ALA A 439 -28.86 -4.46 5.41
C ALA A 439 -28.57 -3.42 6.51
N LYS A 440 -27.54 -3.65 7.31
CA LYS A 440 -26.93 -2.60 8.16
C LYS A 440 -26.15 -1.66 7.23
N HIS A 441 -26.21 -0.35 7.47
CA HIS A 441 -25.57 0.66 6.62
C HIS A 441 -24.06 0.43 6.50
N LEU A 442 -23.49 0.47 5.28
CA LEU A 442 -22.07 0.82 5.10
C LEU A 442 -21.88 2.32 5.45
N HIS A 443 -21.88 2.64 6.74
CA HIS A 443 -21.47 3.93 7.26
C HIS A 443 -20.03 3.89 7.74
N TYR A 444 -19.10 3.86 6.78
CA TYR A 444 -17.75 4.31 7.07
C TYR A 444 -17.78 5.77 7.54
N ALA A 445 -17.02 6.06 8.60
CA ALA A 445 -17.28 7.23 9.44
C ALA A 445 -16.88 8.56 8.80
N ASN A 446 -17.88 9.30 8.29
CA ASN A 446 -17.79 10.76 8.16
C ASN A 446 -17.74 11.38 9.57
N LEU A 447 -16.53 11.54 10.11
CA LEU A 447 -16.28 12.07 11.46
C LEU A 447 -16.41 13.60 11.52
N SER A 448 -17.65 14.06 11.27
CA SER A 448 -18.27 15.30 11.73
C SER A 448 -17.43 16.59 11.75
N PHE A 449 -17.63 17.43 10.74
CA PHE A 449 -17.61 18.88 10.94
C PHE A 449 -18.81 19.28 11.82
N SER A 450 -18.62 19.33 13.14
CA SER A 450 -19.57 19.94 14.07
C SER A 450 -18.96 21.20 14.66
N LEU A 451 -19.29 22.34 14.04
CA LEU A 451 -18.87 23.67 14.50
C LEU A 451 -19.38 23.90 15.93
N HIS A 452 -18.45 24.07 16.87
CA HIS A 452 -18.72 24.36 18.27
C HIS A 452 -19.26 25.80 18.45
N ARG A 453 -20.52 26.02 18.05
CA ARG A 453 -21.23 27.29 18.27
C ARG A 453 -21.58 27.42 19.75
N MET A 454 -20.62 27.93 20.55
CA MET A 454 -20.83 28.23 21.97
C MET A 454 -22.06 29.13 22.15
N ARG A 455 -23.09 28.60 22.81
CA ARG A 455 -24.33 29.33 23.09
C ARG A 455 -24.25 29.98 24.48
N LEU A 456 -23.44 31.04 24.56
CA LEU A 456 -23.46 31.94 25.73
C LEU A 456 -24.90 32.43 25.97
N HIS A 457 -25.31 32.49 27.23
CA HIS A 457 -26.60 33.01 27.61
C HIS A 457 -26.56 34.55 27.65
N SER A 458 -27.31 35.19 26.76
CA SER A 458 -27.77 36.56 26.97
C SER A 458 -29.16 36.77 26.38
N ILE A 459 -30.00 37.34 27.24
CA ILE A 459 -31.41 37.70 27.05
C ILE A 459 -31.60 38.63 25.84
N SER A 460 -32.68 38.43 25.07
CA SER A 460 -33.10 39.33 23.99
C SER A 460 -33.71 40.63 24.53
N PRO A 461 -33.58 41.73 23.78
CA PRO A 461 -34.81 42.32 23.22
C PRO A 461 -34.72 42.60 21.70
N SER A 462 -35.83 43.10 21.15
CA SER A 462 -36.13 43.32 19.73
C SER A 462 -35.46 44.56 19.10
N PRO A 463 -35.41 44.67 17.75
CA PRO A 463 -34.56 45.64 17.05
C PRO A 463 -35.24 46.99 16.73
N SER A 464 -34.42 48.02 16.50
CA SER A 464 -34.83 49.31 15.92
C SER A 464 -33.73 49.99 15.10
N THR A 465 -33.94 50.06 13.78
CA THR A 465 -33.67 51.21 12.85
C THR A 465 -32.32 51.95 12.76
N SER A 466 -32.09 52.44 11.52
CA SER A 466 -31.42 53.70 11.12
C SER A 466 -29.88 53.86 11.17
N SER A 467 -29.28 53.73 9.98
CA SER A 467 -28.44 54.72 9.26
C SER A 467 -27.12 55.30 9.81
N SER A 468 -26.13 55.28 8.89
CA SER A 468 -25.24 56.38 8.46
C SER A 468 -23.95 56.80 9.20
N VAL A 469 -22.82 56.58 8.50
CA VAL A 469 -21.82 57.59 8.06
C VAL A 469 -20.70 58.07 9.02
N LEU A 470 -19.49 58.25 8.45
CA LEU A 470 -18.21 58.80 8.99
C LEU A 470 -17.49 57.97 10.10
N ALA A 471 -16.22 58.21 10.44
CA ALA A 471 -14.98 58.29 9.63
C ALA A 471 -13.71 58.45 10.52
N GLY A 472 -12.56 57.94 10.06
CA GLY A 472 -11.24 58.60 10.26
C GLY A 472 -10.27 58.13 11.35
N ALA A 473 -8.98 58.35 11.05
CA ALA A 473 -7.82 58.57 11.93
C ALA A 473 -7.17 57.43 12.76
N ASN A 474 -6.09 56.86 12.20
CA ASN A 474 -4.73 56.71 12.74
C ASN A 474 -4.44 57.12 14.21
N PHE A 475 -3.57 56.38 14.92
CA PHE A 475 -2.12 56.72 15.01
C PHE A 475 -1.21 55.77 15.84
N HIS A 476 0.08 55.81 15.49
CA HIS A 476 1.31 55.63 16.30
C HIS A 476 1.76 54.26 16.91
N ASP A 477 2.77 53.71 16.24
CA ASP A 477 3.99 53.05 16.79
C ASP A 477 4.83 54.05 17.65
N PRO A 478 5.67 53.63 18.63
CA PRO A 478 7.09 53.39 18.29
C PRO A 478 7.94 52.41 19.16
N ALA A 479 8.63 51.46 18.50
CA ALA A 479 10.11 51.25 18.47
C ALA A 479 11.05 51.19 19.73
N PHE A 480 11.71 50.02 19.91
CA PHE A 480 13.14 49.78 20.32
C PHE A 480 13.65 50.22 21.74
N PRO A 481 14.93 49.97 22.22
CA PRO A 481 16.13 49.32 21.62
C PRO A 481 17.03 48.32 22.46
N LEU A 482 17.80 47.47 21.75
CA LEU A 482 19.22 46.98 21.92
C LEU A 482 19.82 46.19 23.13
N HIS A 483 20.98 45.55 22.79
CA HIS A 483 22.14 45.03 23.59
C HIS A 483 22.08 43.62 24.24
N SER A 484 23.17 42.83 24.36
CA SER A 484 24.53 42.82 23.74
C SER A 484 25.31 41.48 23.99
N GLY A 485 26.40 41.19 23.25
CA GLY A 485 27.38 40.09 23.53
C GLY A 485 28.39 40.44 24.63
N PRO A 486 29.55 39.73 24.85
CA PRO A 486 30.32 38.77 24.00
C PRO A 486 30.44 37.34 24.64
N GLY A 487 31.34 36.38 24.32
CA GLY A 487 32.35 36.17 23.24
C GLY A 487 33.76 35.73 23.73
N MET A 488 34.54 35.00 22.89
CA MET A 488 35.94 34.49 23.11
C MET A 488 36.11 33.35 24.17
N ASN A 489 37.15 32.49 24.27
CA ASN A 489 38.36 32.03 23.49
C ASN A 489 38.93 30.74 24.18
N PHE A 490 39.93 29.93 23.75
CA PHE A 490 40.66 29.60 22.49
C PHE A 490 41.66 28.40 22.77
N LEU A 491 42.53 28.01 21.82
CA LEU A 491 43.66 27.02 21.90
C LEU A 491 43.34 25.49 21.95
N ALA A 492 44.29 24.56 21.72
CA ALA A 492 45.11 24.29 20.50
C ALA A 492 46.01 23.02 20.64
N THR A 493 46.33 22.36 19.51
CA THR A 493 47.49 21.46 19.25
C THR A 493 47.82 20.25 20.14
N TYR A 494 47.89 19.05 19.53
CA TYR A 494 49.17 18.37 19.27
C TYR A 494 49.09 17.43 18.03
N MET A 495 50.21 16.80 17.62
CA MET A 495 50.37 16.23 16.26
C MET A 495 51.10 14.87 16.22
N ARG A 496 50.86 14.07 15.16
CA ARG A 496 51.73 12.96 14.62
C ARG A 496 51.86 11.70 15.51
N ARG A 497 52.21 10.48 15.05
CA ARG A 497 52.36 9.78 13.72
C ARG A 497 52.60 8.27 14.03
N LEU A 498 52.15 7.26 13.27
CA LEU A 498 52.92 6.47 12.27
C LEU A 498 52.15 5.17 11.92
N TYR A 499 52.36 4.66 10.69
CA TYR A 499 52.31 3.27 10.15
C TYR A 499 51.54 2.13 10.89
N SER A 500 50.64 1.39 10.22
CA SER A 500 50.87 0.18 9.35
C SER A 500 50.88 -1.15 10.17
N THR A 501 50.50 -2.35 9.71
CA THR A 501 50.41 -2.95 8.35
C THR A 501 49.41 -4.13 8.32
N THR A 502 49.18 -4.73 7.14
CA THR A 502 48.80 -6.15 6.88
C THR A 502 47.43 -6.72 7.33
N SER A 503 46.67 -7.17 6.32
CA SER A 503 45.78 -8.35 6.32
C SER A 503 46.58 -9.65 6.64
N THR A 504 45.99 -10.78 7.01
CA THR A 504 45.24 -11.71 6.13
C THR A 504 44.48 -12.82 6.88
N THR A 505 43.50 -13.44 6.19
CA THR A 505 43.00 -14.85 6.32
C THR A 505 42.50 -15.35 7.70
N ALA A 506 41.28 -15.87 7.92
CA ALA A 506 40.33 -16.72 7.16
C ALA A 506 40.30 -18.19 7.66
N ASP A 507 39.21 -18.89 7.30
CA ASP A 507 38.87 -20.31 7.57
C ASP A 507 38.57 -20.77 9.02
N SER A 508 37.73 -21.79 9.26
CA SER A 508 36.55 -22.28 8.50
C SER A 508 35.72 -23.32 9.31
N GLN A 509 34.39 -23.38 9.07
CA GLN A 509 33.52 -24.58 9.18
C GLN A 509 33.48 -25.39 10.52
N SER A 510 32.78 -26.54 10.60
CA SER A 510 31.30 -26.61 10.74
C SER A 510 30.79 -27.97 11.32
N ALA A 511 29.72 -27.92 12.11
CA ALA A 511 28.67 -28.96 12.32
C ALA A 511 28.95 -30.35 12.99
N ALA A 512 28.10 -30.68 13.99
CA ALA A 512 27.58 -32.02 14.39
C ALA A 512 28.59 -33.09 14.92
N SER A 513 28.24 -34.13 15.71
CA SER A 513 27.01 -34.70 16.31
C SER A 513 27.40 -35.69 17.45
N GLU A 514 26.59 -36.41 18.26
CA GLU A 514 25.13 -36.57 18.50
C GLU A 514 24.89 -37.21 19.93
N LYS A 515 23.62 -37.50 20.30
CA LYS A 515 23.09 -38.57 21.20
C LYS A 515 23.67 -38.87 22.62
N SER A 516 22.77 -38.71 23.61
CA SER A 516 22.32 -39.75 24.59
C SER A 516 23.23 -40.13 25.79
N ALA A 517 22.75 -40.63 26.95
CA ALA A 517 21.39 -40.91 27.48
C ALA A 517 21.36 -40.80 29.03
N GLU A 518 20.16 -40.78 29.65
CA GLU A 518 19.79 -41.33 30.99
C GLU A 518 20.59 -40.92 32.27
N SER A 519 20.07 -41.00 33.51
CA SER A 519 18.70 -41.06 34.07
C SER A 519 18.73 -40.69 35.58
N ASN A 520 17.57 -40.42 36.19
CA ASN A 520 17.28 -40.53 37.64
C ASN A 520 18.04 -39.60 38.64
N SER A 521 17.51 -39.25 39.82
CA SER A 521 16.12 -39.29 40.36
C SER A 521 16.00 -38.41 41.63
N SER A 522 14.79 -38.33 42.19
CA SER A 522 14.49 -38.23 43.64
C SER A 522 15.08 -37.10 44.51
N GLU A 523 14.18 -36.20 44.94
CA GLU A 523 13.93 -35.82 46.37
C GLU A 523 15.05 -35.12 47.18
N GLY A 524 14.80 -34.41 48.29
CA GLY A 524 13.58 -33.88 48.93
C GLY A 524 14.01 -32.70 49.83
N ASP A 525 13.26 -31.59 49.99
CA ASP A 525 11.99 -31.40 50.70
C ASP A 525 12.17 -30.77 52.12
N LYS A 526 11.21 -29.94 52.52
CA LYS A 526 10.92 -29.34 53.86
C LYS A 526 11.96 -28.54 54.67
N SER A 527 11.51 -27.30 54.98
CA SER A 527 11.54 -26.64 56.31
C SER A 527 12.86 -26.07 56.85
N GLY A 528 12.86 -25.07 57.75
CA GLY A 528 11.73 -24.24 58.25
C GLY A 528 12.06 -23.53 59.56
N ASN A 529 11.18 -22.60 60.00
CA ASN A 529 11.25 -21.82 61.26
C ASN A 529 12.47 -20.85 61.41
N SER A 530 12.46 -19.85 62.30
CA SER A 530 11.37 -18.99 62.85
C SER A 530 11.97 -17.92 63.79
N ASN A 531 11.38 -16.71 63.85
CA ASN A 531 11.46 -15.74 64.97
C ASN A 531 12.86 -15.10 65.24
N GLU A 532 13.07 -13.98 65.96
CA GLU A 532 12.23 -12.83 66.41
C GLU A 532 13.15 -11.64 66.80
N GLY A 533 12.60 -10.43 67.04
CA GLY A 533 13.29 -9.26 67.64
C GLY A 533 14.22 -8.48 66.69
N GLN A 534 14.01 -7.21 66.35
CA GLN A 534 13.95 -5.98 67.17
C GLN A 534 15.26 -5.59 67.88
N ASP A 535 16.01 -4.65 67.29
CA ASP A 535 16.44 -3.41 67.96
C ASP A 535 16.69 -2.29 66.90
N ALA A 536 16.94 -1.04 67.30
CA ALA A 536 16.64 0.14 66.50
C ALA A 536 17.83 1.08 66.14
N GLY A 537 17.70 1.70 64.96
CA GLY A 537 17.96 3.14 64.81
C GLY A 537 19.29 3.63 64.22
N LYS A 538 19.24 4.04 62.94
CA LYS A 538 19.75 5.37 62.45
C LYS A 538 19.30 5.65 61.00
N PRO A 539 19.21 6.92 60.57
CA PRO A 539 18.49 7.29 59.35
C PRO A 539 19.33 7.22 58.07
N VAL A 540 18.83 6.51 57.06
CA VAL A 540 19.41 6.52 55.70
C VAL A 540 18.76 7.65 54.88
N ARG A 541 19.45 8.79 54.75
CA ARG A 541 19.03 9.91 53.90
C ARG A 541 19.81 9.90 52.58
N GLY A 542 19.41 9.03 51.65
CA GLY A 542 20.00 8.93 50.31
C GLY A 542 18.95 8.52 49.28
N GLY A 543 18.76 9.33 48.23
CA GLY A 543 17.84 9.01 47.13
C GLY A 543 18.36 7.87 46.24
N PRO A 544 17.48 7.18 45.50
CA PRO A 544 17.81 5.91 44.84
C PRO A 544 18.74 6.00 43.61
N VAL A 545 19.25 7.19 43.26
CA VAL A 545 20.12 7.41 42.09
C VAL A 545 21.30 8.30 42.48
N SER A 546 22.52 7.82 42.27
CA SER A 546 23.72 8.65 42.38
C SER A 546 23.85 9.57 41.16
N TRP A 547 24.31 10.81 41.36
CA TRP A 547 24.68 11.73 40.28
C TRP A 547 25.66 11.09 39.29
N LEU A 548 26.54 10.20 39.76
CA LEU A 548 27.48 9.46 38.92
C LEU A 548 26.75 8.50 37.95
N SER A 549 25.67 7.86 38.41
CA SER A 549 24.83 6.98 37.58
C SER A 549 24.02 7.75 36.55
N PHE A 550 23.53 8.95 36.91
CA PHE A 550 22.82 9.83 35.98
C PHE A 550 23.75 10.33 34.87
N LEU A 551 24.94 10.82 35.21
CA LEU A 551 25.94 11.27 34.23
C LEU A 551 26.38 10.15 33.29
N LEU A 552 26.56 8.93 33.80
CA LEU A 552 26.93 7.77 32.98
C LEU A 552 25.81 7.40 31.98
N LEU A 553 24.55 7.44 32.42
CA LEU A 553 23.39 7.18 31.55
C LEU A 553 23.24 8.26 30.45
N VAL A 554 23.42 9.54 30.80
CA VAL A 554 23.42 10.64 29.81
C VAL A 554 24.55 10.48 28.80
N ALA A 555 25.77 10.14 29.24
CA ALA A 555 26.91 9.91 28.36
C ALA A 555 26.69 8.71 27.41
N THR A 556 26.14 7.60 27.92
CA THR A 556 25.82 6.42 27.08
C THR A 556 24.69 6.73 26.09
N GLY A 557 23.66 7.47 26.51
CA GLY A 557 22.56 7.91 25.63
C GLY A 557 23.05 8.83 24.50
N ALA A 558 23.88 9.83 24.83
CA ALA A 558 24.50 10.71 23.85
C ALA A 558 25.42 9.96 22.87
N GLY A 559 26.20 8.98 23.37
CA GLY A 559 27.03 8.11 22.54
C GLY A 559 26.21 7.25 21.57
N LEU A 560 25.08 6.68 22.01
CA LEU A 560 24.17 5.93 21.16
C LEU A 560 23.51 6.81 20.08
N VAL A 561 23.03 8.00 20.45
CA VAL A 561 22.43 8.95 19.49
C VAL A 561 23.45 9.41 18.45
N PHE A 562 24.69 9.72 18.87
CA PHE A 562 25.77 10.09 17.96
C PHE A 562 26.18 8.94 17.04
N TYR A 563 26.23 7.70 17.56
CA TYR A 563 26.48 6.51 16.74
C TYR A 563 25.39 6.31 15.68
N TYR A 564 24.11 6.33 16.07
CA TYR A 564 22.99 6.15 15.15
C TYR A 564 22.88 7.26 14.11
N ASP A 565 23.09 8.53 14.47
CA ASP A 565 23.07 9.64 13.49
C ASP A 565 24.25 9.53 12.51
N ARG A 566 25.44 9.12 12.97
CA ARG A 566 26.61 8.89 12.11
C ARG A 566 26.42 7.71 11.16
N GLU A 567 25.86 6.59 11.64
CA GLU A 567 25.58 5.42 10.79
C GLU A 567 24.44 5.69 9.80
N LYS A 568 23.38 6.39 10.24
CA LYS A 568 22.29 6.85 9.37
C LYS A 568 22.80 7.79 8.27
N LYS A 569 23.70 8.72 8.58
CA LYS A 569 24.35 9.58 7.58
C LYS A 569 25.17 8.79 6.57
N ARG A 570 25.99 7.82 7.01
CA ARG A 570 26.74 6.94 6.11
C ARG A 570 25.81 6.16 5.17
N HIS A 571 24.72 5.57 5.68
CA HIS A 571 23.76 4.84 4.83
C HIS A 571 22.98 5.77 3.87
N ILE A 572 22.69 7.01 4.26
CA ILE A 572 22.11 8.01 3.34
C ILE A 572 23.12 8.37 2.24
N GLU A 573 24.40 8.55 2.55
CA GLU A 573 25.45 8.78 1.55
C GLU A 573 25.68 7.57 0.64
N GLU A 574 25.64 6.35 1.16
CA GLU A 574 25.73 5.10 0.38
C GLU A 574 24.54 4.96 -0.58
N ILE A 575 23.30 5.24 -0.14
CA ILE A 575 22.09 5.22 -0.98
C ILE A 575 22.13 6.34 -2.03
N ASN A 576 22.59 7.55 -1.67
CA ASN A 576 22.75 8.66 -2.60
C ASN A 576 23.84 8.38 -3.64
N LYS A 577 24.94 7.73 -3.24
CA LYS A 577 26.02 7.31 -4.15
C LYS A 577 25.53 6.21 -5.10
N ALA A 578 24.90 5.15 -4.59
CA ALA A 578 24.35 4.08 -5.41
C ALA A 578 23.29 4.58 -6.40
N SER A 579 22.40 5.48 -5.98
CA SER A 579 21.40 6.11 -6.87
C SER A 579 21.99 7.14 -7.86
N THR A 580 23.24 7.57 -7.66
CA THR A 580 24.01 8.36 -8.63
C THR A 580 24.74 7.45 -9.63
N GLU A 581 25.30 6.33 -9.18
CA GLU A 581 25.96 5.33 -10.04
C GLU A 581 24.95 4.62 -10.95
N VAL A 582 23.74 4.30 -10.46
CA VAL A 582 22.63 3.75 -11.28
C VAL A 582 22.19 4.70 -12.41
N LYS A 583 22.44 6.02 -12.29
CA LYS A 583 22.17 7.01 -13.35
C LYS A 583 23.26 7.05 -14.45
N GLN A 584 24.34 6.28 -14.32
CA GLN A 584 25.41 6.19 -15.33
C GLN A 584 25.48 4.82 -16.03
N GLY A 585 24.37 4.08 -16.08
CA GLY A 585 24.18 3.09 -17.13
C GLY A 585 24.15 3.75 -18.53
N PRO A 586 24.53 3.04 -19.61
CA PRO A 586 24.51 3.60 -20.96
C PRO A 586 23.10 4.05 -21.34
N SER A 587 22.95 5.32 -21.72
CA SER A 587 21.64 5.93 -21.94
C SER A 587 20.96 5.40 -23.21
N VAL A 588 20.09 4.41 -23.05
CA VAL A 588 19.05 4.11 -24.04
C VAL A 588 18.24 5.40 -24.23
N GLY A 589 18.10 5.83 -25.49
CA GLY A 589 17.90 7.23 -25.91
C GLY A 589 17.04 8.11 -24.99
N LYS A 590 17.56 9.31 -24.65
CA LYS A 590 16.76 10.39 -24.05
C LYS A 590 15.56 10.68 -24.95
N ALA A 591 14.35 10.34 -24.50
CA ALA A 591 13.14 10.93 -25.03
C ALA A 591 13.20 12.44 -24.77
N ALA A 592 13.04 13.26 -25.81
CA ALA A 592 13.00 14.71 -25.65
C ALA A 592 11.73 15.12 -24.91
N ILE A 593 11.91 15.86 -23.82
CA ILE A 593 10.88 16.70 -23.21
C ILE A 593 10.97 18.06 -23.90
N GLY A 594 9.81 18.60 -24.28
CA GLY A 594 9.71 19.79 -25.11
C GLY A 594 9.58 19.46 -26.59
N GLY A 595 9.11 20.45 -27.34
CA GLY A 595 8.81 20.35 -28.76
C GLY A 595 8.15 21.65 -29.24
N PRO A 596 7.89 21.76 -30.56
CA PRO A 596 7.24 22.94 -31.10
C PRO A 596 5.82 23.07 -30.56
N PHE A 597 5.39 24.30 -30.30
CA PHE A 597 4.02 24.60 -29.93
C PHE A 597 3.52 25.84 -30.66
N LYS A 598 2.20 25.94 -30.73
CA LYS A 598 1.50 27.11 -31.25
C LYS A 598 0.36 27.39 -30.29
N LEU A 599 0.42 28.54 -29.63
CA LEU A 599 -0.48 28.94 -28.56
C LEU A 599 -0.84 30.41 -28.72
N VAL A 600 -1.84 30.86 -27.99
CA VAL A 600 -2.23 32.27 -27.86
C VAL A 600 -1.78 32.75 -26.49
N ASN A 601 -1.02 33.85 -26.43
CA ASN A 601 -0.66 34.45 -25.15
C ASN A 601 -1.83 35.28 -24.57
N HIS A 602 -1.70 35.67 -23.32
CA HIS A 602 -2.68 36.51 -22.62
C HIS A 602 -2.91 37.91 -23.26
N ASP A 603 -2.10 38.37 -24.22
CA ASP A 603 -2.38 39.57 -25.03
C ASP A 603 -3.28 39.30 -26.25
N GLY A 604 -3.63 38.03 -26.51
CA GLY A 604 -4.34 37.59 -27.72
C GLY A 604 -3.41 37.37 -28.93
N LYS A 605 -2.09 37.46 -28.76
CA LYS A 605 -1.10 37.24 -29.82
C LYS A 605 -0.77 35.75 -29.94
N GLN A 606 -0.74 35.22 -31.17
CA GLN A 606 -0.15 33.89 -31.40
C GLN A 606 1.36 33.89 -31.15
N VAL A 607 1.84 32.87 -30.45
CA VAL A 607 3.23 32.65 -30.05
C VAL A 607 3.64 31.19 -30.21
N THR A 608 4.95 30.97 -30.31
CA THR A 608 5.58 29.67 -30.52
C THR A 608 6.74 29.46 -29.56
N GLU A 609 7.38 28.29 -29.57
CA GLU A 609 8.62 28.05 -28.81
C GLU A 609 9.73 29.06 -29.18
N LYS A 610 9.70 29.59 -30.41
CA LYS A 610 10.71 30.49 -30.99
C LYS A 610 10.69 31.88 -30.35
N ASP A 611 9.53 32.34 -29.87
CA ASP A 611 9.39 33.62 -29.15
C ASP A 611 10.13 33.62 -27.78
N PHE A 612 10.52 32.43 -27.28
CA PHE A 612 11.27 32.23 -26.05
C PHE A 612 12.77 31.96 -26.25
N PHE A 613 13.25 31.83 -27.50
CA PHE A 613 14.66 31.57 -27.78
C PHE A 613 15.58 32.69 -27.26
N GLY A 614 16.78 32.33 -26.81
CA GLY A 614 17.73 33.25 -26.18
C GLY A 614 17.37 33.64 -24.74
N LYS A 615 16.28 33.12 -24.18
CA LYS A 615 15.83 33.38 -22.80
C LYS A 615 15.78 32.06 -22.02
N TRP A 616 16.23 32.09 -20.77
CA TRP A 616 15.89 31.03 -19.82
C TRP A 616 14.40 31.10 -19.52
N THR A 617 13.71 29.97 -19.56
CA THR A 617 12.25 29.92 -19.45
C THR A 617 11.85 28.85 -18.44
N LEU A 618 10.89 29.14 -17.57
CA LEU A 618 10.40 28.24 -16.53
C LEU A 618 8.89 28.03 -16.71
N LEU A 619 8.55 26.92 -17.37
CA LEU A 619 7.17 26.57 -17.71
C LEU A 619 6.47 25.90 -16.53
N TYR A 620 5.22 26.25 -16.26
CA TYR A 620 4.31 25.54 -15.37
C TYR A 620 2.97 25.30 -16.07
N PHE A 621 2.39 24.11 -15.88
CA PHE A 621 1.11 23.71 -16.47
C PHE A 621 0.05 23.63 -15.36
N GLY A 622 -1.12 24.22 -15.58
CA GLY A 622 -2.21 24.28 -14.61
C GLY A 622 -3.50 24.83 -15.21
N PHE A 623 -4.46 25.23 -14.37
CA PHE A 623 -5.72 25.83 -14.83
C PHE A 623 -6.19 26.91 -13.85
N THR A 624 -6.89 27.94 -14.33
CA THR A 624 -7.22 29.11 -13.49
C THR A 624 -8.25 28.81 -12.40
N HIS A 625 -9.11 27.81 -12.61
CA HIS A 625 -10.15 27.37 -11.69
C HIS A 625 -9.63 26.34 -10.63
N CYS A 626 -8.32 26.30 -10.38
CA CYS A 626 -7.72 25.37 -9.44
C CYS A 626 -7.76 25.93 -8.00
N PRO A 627 -8.39 25.26 -7.02
CA PRO A 627 -8.65 25.85 -5.69
C PRO A 627 -7.38 26.15 -4.89
N ASP A 628 -6.45 25.19 -4.78
CA ASP A 628 -5.24 25.32 -3.95
C ASP A 628 -3.93 25.23 -4.75
N ILE A 629 -3.86 24.27 -5.69
CA ILE A 629 -2.57 23.77 -6.21
C ILE A 629 -1.88 24.74 -7.17
N CYS A 630 -2.62 25.34 -8.12
CA CYS A 630 -2.02 26.30 -9.03
C CYS A 630 -1.65 27.62 -8.32
N PRO A 631 -2.47 28.18 -7.41
CA PRO A 631 -2.09 29.34 -6.61
C PRO A 631 -0.81 29.11 -5.78
N ASP A 632 -0.70 27.99 -5.05
CA ASP A 632 0.51 27.59 -4.30
C ASP A 632 1.77 27.63 -5.19
N GLU A 633 1.73 26.93 -6.32
CA GLU A 633 2.89 26.76 -7.19
C GLU A 633 3.24 28.05 -7.94
N LEU A 634 2.27 28.89 -8.31
CA LEU A 634 2.51 30.17 -8.97
C LEU A 634 3.06 31.24 -8.01
N GLN A 635 2.59 31.29 -6.76
CA GLN A 635 3.22 32.15 -5.72
C GLN A 635 4.68 31.74 -5.47
N LYS A 636 4.93 30.42 -5.38
CA LYS A 636 6.29 29.87 -5.26
C LYS A 636 7.17 30.20 -6.47
N LEU A 637 6.62 30.10 -7.69
CA LEU A 637 7.30 30.47 -8.94
C LEU A 637 7.68 31.95 -8.94
N ALA A 638 6.76 32.85 -8.62
CA ALA A 638 6.99 34.30 -8.55
C ALA A 638 8.12 34.65 -7.55
N ALA A 639 8.06 34.11 -6.33
CA ALA A 639 9.07 34.33 -5.30
C ALA A 639 10.46 33.79 -5.72
N ALA A 640 10.51 32.62 -6.37
CA ALA A 640 11.75 32.06 -6.89
C ALA A 640 12.34 32.89 -8.04
N VAL A 641 11.50 33.36 -8.97
CA VAL A 641 11.91 34.23 -10.09
C VAL A 641 12.57 35.51 -9.58
N ASP A 642 12.00 36.18 -8.59
CA ASP A 642 12.61 37.39 -8.02
C ASP A 642 13.91 37.10 -7.24
N LYS A 643 14.06 35.90 -6.67
CA LYS A 643 15.33 35.43 -6.07
C LYS A 643 16.39 35.16 -7.15
N ILE A 644 16.00 34.58 -8.29
CA ILE A 644 16.86 34.34 -9.47
C ILE A 644 17.31 35.66 -10.11
N LYS A 645 16.40 36.65 -10.24
CA LYS A 645 16.72 38.02 -10.70
C LYS A 645 17.78 38.68 -9.82
N LYS A 646 17.64 38.58 -8.49
CA LYS A 646 18.61 39.12 -7.51
C LYS A 646 20.01 38.49 -7.65
N ALA A 647 20.10 37.27 -8.19
CA ALA A 647 21.35 36.61 -8.55
C ALA A 647 21.92 37.01 -9.93
N GLY A 648 21.35 38.04 -10.60
CA GLY A 648 21.80 38.56 -11.89
C GLY A 648 21.35 37.74 -13.11
N ILE A 649 20.39 36.84 -12.95
CA ILE A 649 19.90 35.95 -14.00
C ILE A 649 18.51 36.40 -14.46
N LYS A 650 18.35 36.63 -15.77
CA LYS A 650 17.02 36.84 -16.39
C LYS A 650 16.39 35.51 -16.74
N ILE A 651 15.17 35.29 -16.28
CA ILE A 651 14.34 34.10 -16.55
C ILE A 651 12.90 34.54 -16.79
N VAL A 652 12.19 33.87 -17.70
CA VAL A 652 10.78 34.13 -18.01
C VAL A 652 9.92 33.01 -17.39
N PRO A 653 9.08 33.29 -16.38
CA PRO A 653 8.07 32.36 -15.94
C PRO A 653 6.90 32.31 -16.94
N VAL A 654 6.37 31.12 -17.19
CA VAL A 654 5.27 30.91 -18.15
C VAL A 654 4.24 29.99 -17.53
N PHE A 655 2.97 30.40 -17.56
CA PHE A 655 1.82 29.57 -17.22
C PHE A 655 1.17 29.07 -18.51
N ILE A 656 0.96 27.76 -18.64
CA ILE A 656 0.25 27.14 -19.76
C ILE A 656 -1.03 26.50 -19.21
N SER A 657 -2.18 26.95 -19.71
CA SER A 657 -3.45 26.33 -19.32
C SER A 657 -3.58 24.90 -19.85
N VAL A 658 -4.14 24.00 -19.04
CA VAL A 658 -4.62 22.68 -19.45
C VAL A 658 -6.15 22.59 -19.58
N ASP A 659 -6.86 23.72 -19.46
CA ASP A 659 -8.33 23.78 -19.48
C ASP A 659 -8.92 24.87 -20.42
N PRO A 660 -8.71 24.74 -21.74
CA PRO A 660 -9.03 25.77 -22.73
C PRO A 660 -10.52 26.06 -22.94
N GLU A 661 -11.43 25.31 -22.30
CA GLU A 661 -12.87 25.56 -22.36
C GLU A 661 -13.33 26.61 -21.33
N ARG A 662 -12.55 26.85 -20.26
CA ARG A 662 -12.79 27.92 -19.27
C ARG A 662 -11.69 28.98 -19.26
N ASP A 663 -10.44 28.58 -19.49
CA ASP A 663 -9.27 29.46 -19.44
C ASP A 663 -9.09 30.23 -20.76
N THR A 664 -10.00 31.18 -21.00
CA THR A 664 -9.93 32.14 -22.13
C THR A 664 -8.71 33.05 -22.03
N VAL A 665 -8.39 33.78 -23.11
CA VAL A 665 -7.29 34.76 -23.14
C VAL A 665 -7.47 35.81 -22.03
N GLU A 666 -8.70 36.27 -21.83
CA GLU A 666 -9.09 37.26 -20.81
C GLU A 666 -8.96 36.69 -19.39
N GLN A 667 -9.46 35.46 -19.17
CA GLN A 667 -9.38 34.78 -17.88
C GLN A 667 -7.92 34.51 -17.48
N VAL A 668 -7.10 34.04 -18.43
CA VAL A 668 -5.66 33.80 -18.21
C VAL A 668 -4.91 35.12 -17.98
N ARG A 669 -5.29 36.23 -18.65
CA ARG A 669 -4.68 37.56 -18.45
C ARG A 669 -4.85 38.07 -17.02
N GLU A 670 -6.06 38.04 -16.49
CA GLU A 670 -6.29 38.52 -15.13
C GLU A 670 -5.66 37.57 -14.09
N TYR A 671 -5.73 36.24 -14.31
CA TYR A 671 -5.10 35.27 -13.41
C TYR A 671 -3.57 35.43 -13.29
N VAL A 672 -2.82 35.52 -14.40
CA VAL A 672 -1.34 35.62 -14.29
C VAL A 672 -0.85 36.92 -13.67
N LYS A 673 -1.62 38.00 -13.86
CA LYS A 673 -1.38 39.35 -13.35
C LYS A 673 -1.47 39.45 -11.82
N GLU A 674 -2.16 38.53 -11.16
CA GLU A 674 -2.20 38.45 -9.69
C GLU A 674 -0.88 37.94 -9.08
N PHE A 675 -0.13 37.09 -9.80
CA PHE A 675 1.06 36.43 -9.25
C PHE A 675 2.36 37.21 -9.50
N HIS A 676 2.62 37.66 -10.75
CA HIS A 676 3.89 38.29 -11.10
C HIS A 676 3.83 39.06 -12.44
N PRO A 677 4.41 40.27 -12.54
CA PRO A 677 4.31 41.10 -13.75
C PRO A 677 5.08 40.57 -14.96
N ASP A 678 6.00 39.61 -14.79
CA ASP A 678 6.70 38.95 -15.91
C ASP A 678 6.10 37.55 -16.25
N LEU A 679 5.00 37.13 -15.61
CA LEU A 679 4.38 35.82 -15.83
C LEU A 679 3.60 35.77 -17.14
N VAL A 680 4.13 35.05 -18.12
CA VAL A 680 3.49 34.90 -19.42
C VAL A 680 2.44 33.80 -19.36
N GLY A 681 1.16 34.17 -19.30
CA GLY A 681 0.04 33.24 -19.52
C GLY A 681 -0.12 32.87 -20.99
N LEU A 682 -0.31 31.57 -21.27
CA LEU A 682 -0.60 30.96 -22.57
C LEU A 682 -1.85 30.07 -22.50
N THR A 683 -2.68 30.12 -23.53
CA THR A 683 -3.85 29.24 -23.76
C THR A 683 -3.96 28.89 -25.26
N GLY A 684 -5.01 28.21 -25.70
CA GLY A 684 -5.20 27.81 -27.09
C GLY A 684 -6.46 26.97 -27.31
N SER A 685 -6.61 26.37 -28.49
CA SER A 685 -7.66 25.36 -28.72
C SER A 685 -7.39 24.05 -27.96
N SER A 686 -8.42 23.20 -27.78
CA SER A 686 -8.28 21.88 -27.13
C SER A 686 -7.18 21.02 -27.76
N ASP A 687 -7.00 21.10 -29.09
CA ASP A 687 -5.97 20.36 -29.81
C ASP A 687 -4.57 20.99 -29.67
N GLU A 688 -4.46 22.32 -29.65
CA GLU A 688 -3.20 23.03 -29.36
C GLU A 688 -2.72 22.74 -27.92
N ILE A 689 -3.62 22.77 -26.93
CA ILE A 689 -3.33 22.38 -25.53
C ILE A 689 -2.92 20.90 -25.44
N ARG A 690 -3.65 19.99 -26.09
CA ARG A 690 -3.30 18.55 -26.13
C ARG A 690 -1.92 18.32 -26.73
N ASN A 691 -1.57 19.06 -27.78
CA ASN A 691 -0.28 18.95 -28.45
C ASN A 691 0.89 19.48 -27.61
N VAL A 692 0.75 20.64 -26.96
CA VAL A 692 1.81 21.12 -26.04
C VAL A 692 1.92 20.23 -24.80
N ALA A 693 0.81 19.78 -24.21
CA ALA A 693 0.85 18.85 -23.08
C ALA A 693 1.59 17.54 -23.45
N ARG A 694 1.31 16.97 -24.63
CA ARG A 694 2.03 15.80 -25.17
C ARG A 694 3.53 16.09 -25.38
N ALA A 695 3.89 17.25 -25.93
CA ALA A 695 5.30 17.61 -26.17
C ALA A 695 6.12 17.73 -24.87
N TYR A 696 5.51 18.25 -23.80
CA TYR A 696 6.16 18.43 -22.50
C TYR A 696 5.91 17.27 -21.50
N ARG A 697 5.28 16.19 -21.95
CA ARG A 697 4.99 14.97 -21.15
C ARG A 697 4.10 15.25 -19.93
N VAL A 698 3.14 16.17 -20.10
CA VAL A 698 2.19 16.61 -19.08
C VAL A 698 0.93 15.77 -19.18
N TYR A 699 0.66 14.98 -18.14
CA TYR A 699 -0.67 14.43 -17.90
C TYR A 699 -1.61 15.53 -17.42
N TYR A 700 -2.82 15.55 -18.00
CA TYR A 700 -3.99 16.30 -17.54
C TYR A 700 -5.27 15.51 -17.85
N MET A 701 -6.29 15.60 -16.98
CA MET A 701 -7.57 14.90 -17.12
C MET A 701 -8.69 15.65 -16.39
N LYS A 702 -9.84 15.87 -17.05
CA LYS A 702 -11.02 16.46 -16.39
C LYS A 702 -11.66 15.47 -15.40
N THR A 703 -12.19 15.99 -14.30
CA THR A 703 -12.92 15.26 -13.27
C THR A 703 -14.16 16.06 -12.87
N GLU A 704 -15.34 15.48 -13.11
CA GLU A 704 -16.65 16.10 -12.86
C GLU A 704 -16.96 16.18 -11.35
N GLU A 705 -17.40 17.35 -10.87
CA GLU A 705 -17.93 17.52 -9.52
C GLU A 705 -19.47 17.64 -9.52
N GLU A 706 -20.10 17.63 -8.35
CA GLU A 706 -21.56 17.48 -8.23
C GLU A 706 -22.38 18.72 -8.64
N ASP A 707 -21.81 19.92 -8.55
CA ASP A 707 -22.50 21.20 -8.80
C ASP A 707 -22.21 21.75 -10.22
N SER A 708 -22.06 20.86 -11.21
CA SER A 708 -21.81 21.14 -12.65
C SER A 708 -20.49 21.80 -13.04
N ASP A 709 -19.69 22.27 -12.08
CA ASP A 709 -18.30 22.64 -12.30
C ASP A 709 -17.38 21.41 -12.32
N TYR A 710 -16.20 21.51 -12.93
CA TYR A 710 -15.24 20.40 -13.00
C TYR A 710 -13.82 20.84 -12.59
N LEU A 711 -13.05 19.92 -12.03
CA LEU A 711 -11.61 20.11 -11.82
C LEU A 711 -10.80 19.45 -12.92
N VAL A 712 -9.53 19.83 -13.05
CA VAL A 712 -8.58 19.16 -13.93
C VAL A 712 -7.44 18.61 -13.08
N ASP A 713 -7.31 17.29 -13.01
CA ASP A 713 -6.17 16.61 -12.39
C ASP A 713 -4.99 16.69 -13.36
N HIS A 714 -3.87 17.30 -12.94
CA HIS A 714 -2.73 17.59 -13.83
C HIS A 714 -1.36 17.41 -13.16
N SER A 715 -0.32 17.43 -14.00
CA SER A 715 1.07 17.25 -13.57
C SER A 715 1.60 18.50 -12.84
N ILE A 716 1.88 18.37 -11.54
CA ILE A 716 2.37 19.47 -10.69
C ILE A 716 3.91 19.57 -10.79
N VAL A 717 4.37 20.03 -11.97
CA VAL A 717 5.78 20.09 -12.35
C VAL A 717 6.10 21.39 -13.09
N MET A 718 7.21 22.02 -12.71
CA MET A 718 7.83 23.13 -13.44
C MET A 718 9.01 22.64 -14.28
N TYR A 719 9.16 23.17 -15.51
CA TYR A 719 10.18 22.76 -16.47
C TYR A 719 11.13 23.93 -16.77
N LEU A 720 12.40 23.79 -16.41
CA LEU A 720 13.47 24.71 -16.79
C LEU A 720 13.94 24.38 -18.21
N MET A 721 13.64 25.30 -19.11
CA MET A 721 14.02 25.27 -20.52
C MET A 721 15.19 26.22 -20.74
N GLY A 722 16.18 25.75 -21.49
CA GLY A 722 17.36 26.53 -21.85
C GLY A 722 17.11 27.52 -23.00
N PRO A 723 18.10 28.39 -23.27
CA PRO A 723 18.00 29.44 -24.28
C PRO A 723 18.26 28.93 -25.70
N GLU A 724 18.89 27.76 -25.88
CA GLU A 724 19.31 27.22 -27.18
C GLU A 724 18.24 26.34 -27.82
N LYS A 725 17.12 26.99 -28.14
CA LYS A 725 15.91 26.46 -28.79
C LYS A 725 14.92 25.76 -27.84
N MET A 726 14.79 26.24 -26.59
CA MET A 726 13.84 25.68 -25.61
C MET A 726 14.11 24.20 -25.34
N GLU A 727 15.39 23.85 -25.19
CA GLU A 727 15.85 22.52 -24.83
C GLU A 727 15.61 22.24 -23.34
N PHE A 728 15.13 21.05 -23.01
CA PHE A 728 14.85 20.69 -21.62
C PHE A 728 16.16 20.50 -20.82
N VAL A 729 16.32 21.30 -19.76
CA VAL A 729 17.47 21.23 -18.85
C VAL A 729 17.11 20.44 -17.59
N LYS A 730 16.01 20.78 -16.90
CA LYS A 730 15.63 20.16 -15.61
C LYS A 730 14.15 20.36 -15.28
N PHE A 731 13.58 19.45 -14.48
CA PHE A 731 12.25 19.60 -13.89
C PHE A 731 12.30 19.83 -12.37
N PHE A 732 11.29 20.49 -11.83
CA PHE A 732 11.07 20.74 -10.40
C PHE A 732 9.61 20.42 -10.04
N GLY A 733 9.37 19.36 -9.27
CA GLY A 733 8.01 19.01 -8.80
C GLY A 733 7.63 19.72 -7.49
N LYS A 734 6.35 19.60 -7.07
CA LYS A 734 5.76 20.26 -5.87
C LYS A 734 6.67 20.27 -4.63
N ASN A 735 7.40 19.19 -4.35
CA ASN A 735 8.26 19.04 -3.16
C ASN A 735 9.44 20.05 -3.05
N ASN A 736 9.73 20.85 -4.08
CA ASN A 736 10.68 21.95 -3.96
C ASN A 736 10.00 23.16 -3.31
N ASP A 737 10.64 23.78 -2.33
CA ASP A 737 10.30 25.11 -1.81
C ASP A 737 10.91 26.24 -2.69
N VAL A 738 10.62 27.50 -2.35
CA VAL A 738 11.15 28.69 -3.06
C VAL A 738 12.67 28.67 -3.16
N ASP A 739 13.34 28.24 -2.09
CA ASP A 739 14.79 28.27 -1.95
C ASP A 739 15.45 27.16 -2.78
N SER A 740 14.95 25.93 -2.67
CA SER A 740 15.40 24.77 -3.45
C SER A 740 15.15 24.95 -4.95
N LEU A 741 14.03 25.59 -5.32
CA LEU A 741 13.71 25.96 -6.70
C LEU A 741 14.69 27.02 -7.22
N ALA A 742 14.84 28.14 -6.51
CA ALA A 742 15.72 29.24 -6.93
C ALA A 742 17.18 28.82 -7.01
N ASP A 743 17.74 28.23 -5.95
CA ASP A 743 19.14 27.80 -5.92
C ASP A 743 19.39 26.65 -6.90
N GLY A 744 18.40 25.77 -7.09
CA GLY A 744 18.43 24.73 -8.11
C GLY A 744 18.52 25.30 -9.53
N VAL A 745 17.68 26.27 -9.88
CA VAL A 745 17.72 26.96 -11.19
C VAL A 745 19.02 27.75 -11.37
N ILE A 746 19.44 28.52 -10.36
CA ILE A 746 20.70 29.28 -10.36
C ILE A 746 21.90 28.34 -10.57
N LYS A 747 21.88 27.15 -9.97
CA LYS A 747 22.91 26.12 -10.13
C LYS A 747 22.95 25.59 -11.57
N GLU A 748 21.84 25.11 -12.13
CA GLU A 748 21.84 24.57 -13.51
C GLU A 748 22.30 25.64 -14.51
N ILE A 749 21.81 26.88 -14.39
CA ILE A 749 22.19 27.99 -15.28
C ILE A 749 23.69 28.34 -15.18
N LYS A 750 24.29 28.20 -13.99
CA LYS A 750 25.74 28.38 -13.79
C LYS A 750 26.56 27.18 -14.28
N GLN A 751 25.98 25.98 -14.31
CA GLN A 751 26.64 24.78 -14.84
C GLN A 751 26.53 24.69 -16.37
N TYR A 752 25.45 25.18 -16.96
CA TYR A 752 25.26 25.29 -18.42
C TYR A 752 26.26 26.27 -19.08
N LYS A 753 26.74 27.28 -18.33
CA LYS A 753 27.75 28.26 -18.80
C LYS A 753 29.21 27.75 -18.69
N LYS A 754 29.43 26.43 -18.65
CA LYS A 754 30.76 25.79 -18.56
C LYS A 754 30.92 24.69 -19.59
#